data_AF-A0A3Q2VYQ3-F1
#
_entry.id   AF-A0A3Q2VYQ3-F1
#
_cell.length_a   1.000
_cell.length_b   1.000
_cell.length_c   1.000
_cell.angle_alpha   90.00
_cell.angle_beta   90.00
_cell.angle_gamma   90.00
#
_symmetry.space_group_name_H-M   'P 1'
#
loop_
_entity.id
_entity.type
_entity.pdbx_description
1 polymer ?
#
loop_
_entity_poly.entity_id
_entity_poly.type
_entity_poly.pdbx_seq_one_letter_code
_entity_poly.pdbx_strand_id
1 'polypeptide(L)'
;MKAKKEANISELRVDVSFMPGVTGTAITKVRLVGYSEDVNKLNEVLHGFQKNEVDIQEVVNLSHPELVDCFDKLLDLIGMKQSNVTLEASHVPHPCVLVKGPRSLVQKVQTDLATSLAQLSTDTVMLNGPGVQLYFQEEGRQNKELLERSCQVIIREQQEVYSQSTTSVSDLYPEPLYINVISSNPDRLESNTARSTPNTTAVNKTNLEIKLSTLEDEQVNVVVAPMVSKKLTSTKVGKCLLKKAGNPLQKVFHLIARKWTLSAGNVMVVDAPPALSCSKIFFIECLPWDGVDGLSMQTLAIGLKRCLELCVEEGWCSIAFPIIGPGVVLKYPQKEAIQVLTDSIDQFGLSGSCESLHNIYIVIKPDYQDSEECYHEVYRQLSLKIKQSGQATFKSLKSDLTGITVKVRGGVELEVVFGDIVNETTDVVVNSTDFTNFQGGVCQKILTMAGPQVEAELRNAKVKKGDILTTSPGGFPCKAILHVCGEKNVSLIEKQLLSIIQTCESSGYRSVAIPAISAGSGGLDPNHVAYAILQGVKTGATFRPLQCLTNIRLVLNKFSVFLAFKKRAMQMFPSAVINTVVAQATPVMNIDPSMLSTSSRVQHYTFMIVGLCRKNVDNATANLKSLYQAECTTQIFRQDELAGLTQDDVNHLKQLTEVLGVYVLEDHFNPGCWTVSGLKDGVHQVMQVIRKSAT
;
A
#
# COMPACT_ATOMS: atom_id res chain seq x y z
N MET A 1 27.44 49.44 41.45
CA MET A 1 26.82 50.80 41.46
C MET A 1 25.34 50.77 41.82
N LYS A 2 24.51 49.92 41.20
CA LYS A 2 23.07 49.78 41.56
C LYS A 2 22.87 49.35 43.03
N ALA A 3 23.57 48.30 43.46
CA ALA A 3 23.60 47.86 44.86
C ALA A 3 24.06 48.94 45.86
N LYS A 4 25.06 49.78 45.50
CA LYS A 4 25.49 50.94 46.31
C LYS A 4 24.32 51.91 46.51
N LYS A 5 23.61 52.26 45.43
CA LYS A 5 22.50 53.20 45.50
C LYS A 5 21.37 52.64 46.36
N GLU A 6 20.95 51.40 46.16
CA GLU A 6 19.85 50.80 46.93
C GLU A 6 20.19 50.63 48.42
N ALA A 7 21.41 50.19 48.77
CA ALA A 7 21.81 49.95 50.15
C ALA A 7 22.19 51.23 50.94
N ASN A 8 22.76 52.26 50.29
CA ASN A 8 23.07 53.54 50.96
C ASN A 8 21.85 54.47 51.08
N ILE A 9 20.70 54.17 50.47
CA ILE A 9 19.49 54.99 50.63
C ILE A 9 18.88 54.83 52.03
N SER A 10 19.15 53.74 52.74
CA SER A 10 18.35 53.33 53.90
C SER A 10 19.08 53.22 55.25
N GLU A 11 20.27 53.81 55.43
CA GLU A 11 20.95 54.15 56.72
C GLU A 11 22.49 53.93 56.70
N LEU A 12 23.03 53.16 55.76
CA LEU A 12 24.45 52.80 55.75
C LEU A 12 25.35 53.98 55.29
N ARG A 13 26.27 54.44 56.15
CA ARG A 13 27.23 55.53 55.85
C ARG A 13 28.56 54.99 55.32
N VAL A 14 28.53 54.30 54.18
CA VAL A 14 29.74 53.71 53.56
C VAL A 14 30.06 54.39 52.24
N ASP A 15 31.27 54.92 52.09
CA ASP A 15 31.78 55.35 50.79
C ASP A 15 32.37 54.16 50.02
N VAL A 16 32.12 54.14 48.72
CA VAL A 16 32.51 53.07 47.81
C VAL A 16 33.26 53.67 46.65
N SER A 17 34.53 53.32 46.53
CA SER A 17 35.42 53.75 45.45
C SER A 17 35.94 52.54 44.67
N PHE A 18 35.98 52.68 43.35
CA PHE A 18 36.55 51.65 42.46
C PHE A 18 38.05 51.91 42.34
N MET A 19 38.85 50.89 42.65
CA MET A 19 40.29 51.00 42.46
C MET A 19 40.61 50.67 41.00
N PRO A 20 41.38 51.51 40.29
CA PRO A 20 41.79 51.22 38.93
C PRO A 20 42.60 49.91 38.92
N GLY A 21 42.10 48.92 38.20
CA GLY A 21 42.77 47.63 38.01
C GLY A 21 43.93 47.74 37.03
N VAL A 22 44.93 46.87 37.18
CA VAL A 22 46.00 46.71 36.18
C VAL A 22 45.36 46.23 34.88
N THR A 23 45.67 46.91 33.78
CA THR A 23 45.15 46.63 32.43
C THR A 23 45.28 45.14 32.10
N GLY A 24 44.15 44.49 31.81
CA GLY A 24 44.11 43.09 31.36
C GLY A 24 43.51 42.07 32.34
N THR A 25 43.06 42.48 33.54
CA THR A 25 42.35 41.56 34.46
C THR A 25 40.87 41.93 34.62
N ALA A 26 39.97 40.95 34.44
CA ALA A 26 38.51 41.11 34.52
C ALA A 26 37.98 41.35 35.95
N ILE A 27 38.86 41.66 36.91
CA ILE A 27 38.55 41.75 38.33
C ILE A 27 38.55 43.21 38.74
N THR A 28 37.36 43.76 38.95
CA THR A 28 37.19 45.11 39.48
C THR A 28 37.37 45.09 41.00
N LYS A 29 38.41 45.74 41.52
CA LYS A 29 38.63 45.88 42.97
C LYS A 29 37.82 47.07 43.49
N VAL A 30 37.00 46.82 44.50
CA VAL A 30 36.17 47.84 45.17
C VAL A 30 36.71 48.09 46.57
N ARG A 31 36.85 49.35 46.96
CA ARG A 31 37.22 49.78 48.31
C ARG A 31 35.99 50.34 49.01
N LEU A 32 35.65 49.78 50.15
CA LEU A 32 34.58 50.22 51.04
C LEU A 32 35.19 50.93 52.26
N VAL A 33 34.74 52.15 52.56
CA VAL A 33 35.25 52.95 53.69
C VAL A 33 34.08 53.50 54.49
N GLY A 34 34.01 53.18 55.77
CA GLY A 34 32.93 53.57 56.67
C GLY A 34 33.13 52.95 58.04
N TYR A 35 32.14 53.10 58.94
CA TYR A 35 32.15 52.40 60.22
C TYR A 35 32.17 50.88 59.99
N SER A 36 32.95 50.15 60.80
CA SER A 36 33.20 48.72 60.57
C SER A 36 31.92 47.89 60.46
N GLU A 37 30.91 48.21 61.26
CA GLU A 37 29.61 47.53 61.22
C GLU A 37 28.88 47.78 59.89
N ASP A 38 28.86 49.03 59.42
CA ASP A 38 28.20 49.41 58.16
C ASP A 38 28.94 48.85 56.93
N VAL A 39 30.28 48.84 56.98
CA VAL A 39 31.12 48.25 55.91
C VAL A 39 30.87 46.75 55.80
N ASN A 40 30.80 46.04 56.94
CA ASN A 40 30.51 44.62 56.94
C ASN A 40 29.11 44.33 56.39
N LYS A 41 28.09 45.09 56.83
CA LYS A 41 26.72 44.97 56.29
C LYS A 41 26.67 45.22 54.78
N LEU A 42 27.32 46.28 54.28
CA LEU A 42 27.36 46.56 52.84
C LEU A 42 28.14 45.48 52.06
N ASN A 43 29.22 44.94 52.64
CA ASN A 43 29.99 43.87 52.01
C ASN A 43 29.18 42.57 51.89
N GLU A 44 28.39 42.22 52.91
CA GLU A 44 27.44 41.10 52.85
C GLU A 44 26.39 41.31 51.75
N VAL A 45 25.83 42.53 51.65
CA VAL A 45 24.89 42.89 50.58
C VAL A 45 25.53 42.74 49.21
N LEU A 46 26.76 43.23 49.00
CA LEU A 46 27.48 43.13 47.73
C LEU A 46 27.81 41.68 47.35
N HIS A 47 28.21 40.85 48.32
CA HIS A 47 28.40 39.41 48.11
C HIS A 47 27.07 38.71 47.74
N GLY A 48 25.96 39.13 48.35
CA GLY A 48 24.61 38.68 47.98
C GLY A 48 24.25 39.04 46.53
N PHE A 49 24.50 40.29 46.11
CA PHE A 49 24.29 40.72 44.73
C PHE A 49 25.16 39.95 43.74
N GLN A 50 26.46 39.75 44.04
CA GLN A 50 27.36 39.00 43.17
C GLN A 50 26.91 37.55 43.00
N LYS A 51 26.50 36.88 44.09
CA LYS A 51 26.00 35.50 44.04
C LYS A 51 24.70 35.36 43.22
N ASN A 52 23.89 36.42 43.14
CA ASN A 52 22.60 36.46 42.47
C ASN A 52 22.67 36.79 40.97
N GLU A 53 23.81 37.31 40.50
CA GLU A 53 24.09 37.71 39.10
C GLU A 53 24.95 36.69 38.33
N VAL A 54 25.40 35.61 38.98
CA VAL A 54 26.13 34.52 38.29
C VAL A 54 25.14 33.67 37.49
N ASP A 55 25.48 33.41 36.23
CA ASP A 55 24.72 32.48 35.38
C ASP A 55 24.87 31.04 35.90
N ILE A 56 23.74 30.39 36.12
CA ILE A 56 23.64 28.98 36.52
C ILE A 56 22.73 28.22 35.56
N GLN A 57 22.82 26.90 35.62
CA GLN A 57 21.92 25.99 34.92
C GLN A 57 21.26 25.06 35.94
N GLU A 58 19.95 24.96 35.88
CA GLU A 58 19.13 24.05 36.70
C GLU A 58 18.27 23.15 35.80
N VAL A 59 17.84 22.02 36.34
CA VAL A 59 17.01 21.03 35.62
C VAL A 59 15.64 20.93 36.29
N VAL A 60 14.58 21.00 35.48
CA VAL A 60 13.19 20.76 35.91
C VAL A 60 12.65 19.52 35.20
N ASN A 61 12.23 18.53 35.97
CA ASN A 61 11.74 17.27 35.43
C ASN A 61 10.29 17.43 34.98
N LEU A 62 9.96 16.90 33.80
CA LEU A 62 8.57 16.87 33.33
C LEU A 62 7.88 15.63 33.88
N SER A 63 6.66 15.79 34.41
CA SER A 63 5.87 14.67 34.96
C SER A 63 5.36 13.71 33.88
N HIS A 64 5.26 14.17 32.64
CA HIS A 64 4.86 13.39 31.47
C HIS A 64 5.92 13.51 30.36
N PRO A 65 6.60 12.39 29.99
CA PRO A 65 7.63 12.35 28.94
C PRO A 65 7.22 12.99 27.61
N GLU A 66 5.96 12.81 27.22
CA GLU A 66 5.39 13.23 25.94
C GLU A 66 5.29 14.75 25.80
N LEU A 67 5.43 15.49 26.89
CA LEU A 67 5.40 16.96 26.91
C LEU A 67 6.70 17.60 26.42
N VAL A 68 7.82 16.86 26.39
CA VAL A 68 9.12 17.38 25.91
C VAL A 68 8.98 17.89 24.47
N ASP A 69 8.34 17.12 23.60
CA ASP A 69 8.21 17.44 22.17
C ASP A 69 7.20 18.56 21.89
N CYS A 70 6.46 19.03 22.89
CA CYS A 70 5.53 20.15 22.77
C CYS A 70 5.72 21.18 23.86
N PHE A 71 6.93 21.29 24.40
CA PHE A 71 7.23 22.19 25.50
C PHE A 71 6.92 23.66 25.17
N ASP A 72 7.13 24.10 23.92
CA ASP A 72 6.76 25.46 23.50
C ASP A 72 5.24 25.71 23.63
N LYS A 73 4.40 24.76 23.22
CA LYS A 73 2.94 24.84 23.42
C LYS A 73 2.59 24.85 24.92
N LEU A 74 3.37 24.13 25.73
CA LEU A 74 3.19 24.09 27.17
C LEU A 74 3.50 25.45 27.81
N LEU A 75 4.58 26.11 27.39
CA LEU A 75 4.94 27.47 27.81
C LEU A 75 3.84 28.48 27.46
N ASP A 76 3.29 28.38 26.24
CA ASP A 76 2.16 29.20 25.82
C ASP A 76 0.91 28.95 26.67
N LEU A 77 0.62 27.67 26.97
CA LEU A 77 -0.54 27.28 27.77
C LEU A 77 -0.45 27.84 29.21
N ILE A 78 0.70 27.72 29.86
CA ILE A 78 0.93 28.24 31.21
C ILE A 78 1.16 29.76 31.23
N GLY A 79 1.25 30.41 30.05
CA GLY A 79 1.45 31.85 29.92
C GLY A 79 2.82 32.34 30.37
N MET A 80 3.84 31.45 30.40
CA MET A 80 5.20 31.82 30.81
C MET A 80 5.96 32.43 29.63
N LYS A 81 6.16 33.75 29.69
CA LYS A 81 7.00 34.46 28.72
C LYS A 81 8.48 34.24 29.03
N GLN A 82 9.27 33.86 28.02
CA GLN A 82 10.73 33.82 28.14
C GLN A 82 11.26 35.22 28.47
N SER A 83 12.02 35.32 29.56
CA SER A 83 12.66 36.57 30.01
C SER A 83 14.18 36.45 29.79
N ASN A 84 15.03 37.09 30.60
CA ASN A 84 16.50 36.93 30.55
C ASN A 84 16.98 35.53 31.02
N VAL A 85 16.13 34.51 30.89
CA VAL A 85 16.35 33.11 31.26
C VAL A 85 15.94 32.25 30.07
N THR A 86 16.83 31.35 29.66
CA THR A 86 16.60 30.41 28.55
C THR A 86 16.00 29.12 29.10
N LEU A 87 14.91 28.66 28.49
CA LEU A 87 14.27 27.38 28.77
C LEU A 87 14.46 26.45 27.56
N GLU A 88 15.06 25.30 27.77
CA GLU A 88 15.39 24.35 26.69
C GLU A 88 14.94 22.94 27.08
N ALA A 89 14.00 22.37 26.34
CA ALA A 89 13.52 21.01 26.58
C ALA A 89 14.56 19.98 26.11
N SER A 90 14.77 18.92 26.90
CA SER A 90 15.75 17.86 26.63
C SER A 90 15.18 16.49 26.99
N HIS A 91 15.51 15.49 26.16
CA HIS A 91 15.23 14.07 26.41
C HIS A 91 16.29 13.40 27.30
N VAL A 92 17.43 14.05 27.53
CA VAL A 92 18.60 13.49 28.24
C VAL A 92 18.86 14.25 29.54
N PRO A 93 19.09 13.57 30.69
CA PRO A 93 19.12 12.12 30.91
C PRO A 93 17.73 11.46 31.00
N HIS A 94 16.70 12.26 31.22
CA HIS A 94 15.27 11.92 31.11
C HIS A 94 14.54 13.18 30.63
N PRO A 95 13.27 13.08 30.16
CA PRO A 95 12.40 14.22 29.88
C PRO A 95 12.48 15.36 30.91
N CYS A 96 13.09 16.48 30.51
CA CYS A 96 13.33 17.61 31.40
C CYS A 96 13.43 18.94 30.63
N VAL A 97 13.46 20.03 31.39
CA VAL A 97 13.66 21.40 30.92
C VAL A 97 14.91 21.96 31.59
N LEU A 98 15.86 22.41 30.80
CA LEU A 98 17.05 23.11 31.25
C LEU A 98 16.74 24.60 31.38
N VAL A 99 16.97 25.16 32.58
CA VAL A 99 16.75 26.58 32.90
C VAL A 99 18.11 27.25 33.06
N LYS A 100 18.47 28.18 32.17
CA LYS A 100 19.79 28.84 32.13
C LYS A 100 19.67 30.36 32.29
N GLY A 101 20.47 30.97 33.16
CA GLY A 101 20.51 32.43 33.35
C GLY A 101 20.96 32.87 34.76
N PRO A 102 20.75 34.14 35.16
CA PRO A 102 21.18 34.64 36.46
C PRO A 102 20.52 33.90 37.61
N ARG A 103 21.31 33.48 38.63
CA ARG A 103 20.85 32.63 39.75
C ARG A 103 19.53 33.07 40.40
N SER A 104 19.37 34.36 40.67
CA SER A 104 18.14 34.89 41.28
C SER A 104 16.90 34.72 40.38
N LEU A 105 17.08 34.81 39.06
CA LEU A 105 16.02 34.61 38.08
C LEU A 105 15.78 33.13 37.80
N VAL A 106 16.83 32.31 37.70
CA VAL A 106 16.72 30.85 37.50
C VAL A 106 15.95 30.19 38.63
N GLN A 107 16.28 30.48 39.89
CA GLN A 107 15.55 29.89 41.03
C GLN A 107 14.07 30.29 41.06
N LYS A 108 13.78 31.55 40.69
CA LYS A 108 12.41 32.05 40.57
C LYS A 108 11.66 31.34 39.44
N VAL A 109 12.22 31.33 38.23
CA VAL A 109 11.63 30.68 37.04
C VAL A 109 11.47 29.17 37.25
N GLN A 110 12.43 28.52 37.92
CA GLN A 110 12.35 27.11 38.29
C GLN A 110 11.18 26.84 39.23
N THR A 111 11.00 27.67 40.26
CA THR A 111 9.88 27.54 41.21
C THR A 111 8.54 27.83 40.53
N ASP A 112 8.47 28.88 39.72
CA ASP A 112 7.27 29.27 38.97
C ASP A 112 6.89 28.18 37.95
N LEU A 113 7.87 27.61 37.23
CA LEU A 113 7.67 26.52 36.28
C LEU A 113 7.22 25.25 37.00
N ALA A 114 7.89 24.84 38.08
CA ALA A 114 7.51 23.66 38.85
C ALA A 114 6.10 23.78 39.45
N THR A 115 5.74 24.96 39.95
CA THR A 115 4.40 25.25 40.47
C THR A 115 3.36 25.20 39.37
N SER A 116 3.64 25.78 38.21
CA SER A 116 2.73 25.78 37.05
C SER A 116 2.53 24.36 36.49
N LEU A 117 3.59 23.58 36.40
CA LEU A 117 3.54 22.18 35.97
C LEU A 117 2.72 21.31 36.95
N ALA A 118 2.84 21.56 38.26
CA ALA A 118 2.08 20.83 39.29
C ALA A 118 0.58 21.16 39.29
N GLN A 119 0.17 22.29 38.70
CA GLN A 119 -1.25 22.68 38.57
C GLN A 119 -1.92 22.08 37.34
N LEU A 120 -1.16 21.49 36.41
CA LEU A 120 -1.70 20.87 35.21
C LEU A 120 -2.57 19.67 35.59
N SER A 121 -3.72 19.58 34.93
CA SER A 121 -4.57 18.40 34.95
C SER A 121 -4.35 17.60 33.68
N THR A 122 -4.19 16.30 33.83
CA THR A 122 -4.02 15.37 32.70
C THR A 122 -5.14 14.33 32.73
N ASP A 123 -5.63 13.92 31.56
CA ASP A 123 -6.49 12.76 31.40
C ASP A 123 -6.16 11.99 30.12
N THR A 124 -6.41 10.69 30.13
CA THR A 124 -6.23 9.81 28.97
C THR A 124 -7.60 9.36 28.48
N VAL A 125 -7.95 9.79 27.27
CA VAL A 125 -9.25 9.52 26.65
C VAL A 125 -9.08 8.50 25.54
N MET A 126 -9.74 7.36 25.68
CA MET A 126 -9.87 6.38 24.63
C MET A 126 -11.21 6.58 23.91
N LEU A 127 -11.15 6.91 22.62
CA LEU A 127 -12.34 6.95 21.77
C LEU A 127 -12.49 5.62 21.05
N ASN A 128 -13.67 5.02 21.21
CA ASN A 128 -14.04 3.76 20.58
C ASN A 128 -15.12 4.02 19.53
N GLY A 129 -14.95 3.44 18.34
CA GLY A 129 -16.00 3.43 17.35
C GLY A 129 -15.51 3.24 15.92
N PRO A 130 -16.44 2.96 14.98
CA PRO A 130 -16.11 2.77 13.57
C PRO A 130 -15.48 4.01 12.95
N GLY A 131 -14.30 3.85 12.36
CA GLY A 131 -13.62 4.90 11.59
C GLY A 131 -12.99 5.98 12.48
N VAL A 132 -12.89 5.76 13.80
CA VAL A 132 -12.30 6.74 14.72
C VAL A 132 -10.84 7.07 14.37
N GLN A 133 -10.06 6.08 13.94
CA GLN A 133 -8.68 6.30 13.52
C GLN A 133 -8.59 7.13 12.23
N LEU A 134 -9.46 6.83 11.25
CA LEU A 134 -9.52 7.57 9.98
C LEU A 134 -9.97 9.02 10.19
N TYR A 135 -10.94 9.24 11.07
CA TYR A 135 -11.42 10.59 11.39
C TYR A 135 -10.30 11.49 11.89
N PHE A 136 -9.53 11.05 12.88
CA PHE A 136 -8.45 11.85 13.45
C PHE A 136 -7.17 11.89 12.60
N GLN A 137 -7.04 11.02 11.60
CA GLN A 137 -6.02 11.14 10.57
C GLN A 137 -6.32 12.28 9.57
N GLU A 138 -7.59 12.58 9.31
CA GLU A 138 -8.02 13.56 8.32
C GLU A 138 -8.74 14.77 8.97
N GLU A 139 -10.06 14.87 8.86
CA GLU A 139 -10.87 16.02 9.29
C GLU A 139 -10.76 16.32 10.80
N GLY A 140 -10.73 15.27 11.61
CA GLY A 140 -10.57 15.36 13.06
C GLY A 140 -9.27 16.02 13.51
N ARG A 141 -8.23 16.03 12.66
CA ARG A 141 -6.96 16.71 12.93
C ARG A 141 -7.15 18.23 13.04
N GLN A 142 -7.93 18.82 12.14
CA GLN A 142 -8.20 20.27 12.16
C GLN A 142 -9.09 20.65 13.34
N ASN A 143 -10.10 19.83 13.63
CA ASN A 143 -11.00 20.02 14.76
C ASN A 143 -10.27 19.91 16.11
N LYS A 144 -9.28 19.01 16.21
CA LYS A 144 -8.38 18.90 17.37
C LYS A 144 -7.61 20.20 17.62
N GLU A 145 -7.03 20.82 16.60
CA GLU A 145 -6.28 22.08 16.76
C GLU A 145 -7.19 23.24 17.21
N LEU A 146 -8.42 23.30 16.70
CA LEU A 146 -9.44 24.26 17.15
C LEU A 146 -9.85 23.99 18.61
N LEU A 147 -9.90 22.72 19.00
CA LEU A 147 -10.22 22.30 20.36
C LEU A 147 -9.12 22.66 21.36
N GLU A 148 -7.84 22.46 20.98
CA GLU A 148 -6.68 22.90 21.78
C GLU A 148 -6.78 24.39 22.13
N ARG A 149 -7.13 25.23 21.14
CA ARG A 149 -7.28 26.68 21.33
C ARG A 149 -8.51 27.07 22.16
N SER A 150 -9.67 26.47 21.88
CA SER A 150 -10.94 26.84 22.54
C SER A 150 -11.04 26.35 23.98
N CYS A 151 -10.48 25.18 24.28
CA CYS A 151 -10.49 24.60 25.63
C CYS A 151 -9.23 24.94 26.43
N GLN A 152 -8.23 25.61 25.83
CA GLN A 152 -6.92 25.86 26.46
C GLN A 152 -6.32 24.56 27.00
N VAL A 153 -6.11 23.62 26.09
CA VAL A 153 -5.51 22.31 26.38
C VAL A 153 -4.50 21.94 25.31
N ILE A 154 -3.63 20.98 25.62
CA ILE A 154 -2.74 20.30 24.69
C ILE A 154 -3.26 18.87 24.52
N ILE A 155 -3.46 18.44 23.27
CA ILE A 155 -3.97 17.11 22.96
C ILE A 155 -2.88 16.32 22.21
N ARG A 156 -2.38 15.25 22.83
CA ARG A 156 -1.36 14.38 22.26
C ARG A 156 -1.96 13.02 21.90
N GLU A 157 -1.61 12.54 20.72
CA GLU A 157 -1.96 11.18 20.30
C GLU A 157 -0.93 10.21 20.89
N GLN A 158 -1.39 9.13 21.49
CA GLN A 158 -0.52 8.04 21.92
C GLN A 158 -0.51 6.96 20.84
N GLN A 159 0.65 6.74 20.20
CA GLN A 159 0.84 5.59 19.32
C GLN A 159 1.00 4.33 20.17
N GLU A 160 0.16 3.33 19.95
CA GLU A 160 0.34 2.04 20.60
C GLU A 160 1.56 1.31 20.04
N VAL A 161 2.50 1.01 20.94
CA VAL A 161 3.43 -0.09 20.76
C VAL A 161 2.61 -1.37 20.95
N TYR A 162 2.48 -2.17 19.88
CA TYR A 162 1.76 -3.45 19.91
C TYR A 162 2.22 -4.31 21.09
N SER A 163 1.37 -4.43 22.11
CA SER A 163 1.46 -5.46 23.13
C SER A 163 0.18 -6.28 23.07
N GLN A 164 0.32 -7.54 22.63
CA GLN A 164 -0.79 -8.48 22.60
C GLN A 164 -1.21 -8.78 24.04
N SER A 165 -2.35 -8.24 24.46
CA SER A 165 -3.03 -8.63 25.70
C SER A 165 -4.50 -8.89 25.37
N THR A 166 -4.87 -10.18 25.33
CA THR A 166 -6.26 -10.62 25.29
C THR A 166 -6.94 -10.26 26.61
N THR A 167 -7.92 -9.37 26.57
CA THR A 167 -8.85 -9.15 27.69
C THR A 167 -10.27 -9.42 27.19
N SER A 168 -10.91 -10.43 27.77
CA SER A 168 -12.28 -10.84 27.47
C SER A 168 -13.27 -9.75 27.84
N VAL A 169 -14.13 -9.37 26.89
CA VAL A 169 -15.24 -8.44 27.11
C VAL A 169 -16.37 -9.19 27.81
N SER A 170 -16.48 -9.00 29.12
CA SER A 170 -17.67 -9.30 29.91
C SER A 170 -17.71 -8.30 31.04
N ASP A 171 -17.97 -7.03 30.71
CA ASP A 171 -18.38 -6.00 31.66
C ASP A 171 -18.83 -4.79 30.83
N LEU A 172 -20.14 -4.64 30.67
CA LEU A 172 -20.90 -3.40 30.45
C LEU A 172 -22.31 -3.83 30.04
N TYR A 173 -23.20 -3.97 31.03
CA TYR A 173 -24.62 -3.56 31.08
C TYR A 173 -25.37 -4.40 32.13
N PRO A 174 -26.16 -3.77 33.03
CA PRO A 174 -26.84 -4.45 34.14
C PRO A 174 -28.06 -5.26 33.68
N GLU A 175 -28.21 -6.47 34.23
CA GLU A 175 -29.40 -7.32 34.13
C GLU A 175 -30.69 -6.67 34.67
N PRO A 176 -31.85 -7.22 34.27
CA PRO A 176 -32.82 -7.63 35.28
C PRO A 176 -33.32 -9.08 35.12
N LEU A 177 -32.97 -9.90 36.11
CA LEU A 177 -33.80 -10.80 36.94
C LEU A 177 -34.71 -11.90 36.34
N TYR A 178 -34.42 -13.12 36.84
CA TYR A 178 -35.27 -14.31 37.10
C TYR A 178 -35.66 -15.17 35.87
N ILE A 179 -35.53 -16.51 35.82
CA ILE A 179 -35.74 -17.57 36.84
C ILE A 179 -34.83 -18.79 36.55
N ASN A 180 -34.29 -19.39 37.62
CA ASN A 180 -33.64 -20.71 37.66
C ASN A 180 -34.61 -21.86 37.37
N VAL A 181 -34.21 -22.84 36.54
CA VAL A 181 -34.59 -24.24 36.77
C VAL A 181 -33.39 -25.17 36.54
N ILE A 182 -33.12 -25.91 37.60
CA ILE A 182 -32.10 -26.93 37.86
C ILE A 182 -32.34 -28.19 37.01
N SER A 183 -31.28 -28.86 36.52
CA SER A 183 -31.08 -30.31 36.71
C SER A 183 -29.72 -30.81 36.16
N SER A 184 -28.86 -31.21 37.10
CA SER A 184 -28.14 -32.51 37.18
C SER A 184 -28.17 -33.43 35.93
N ASN A 185 -27.11 -34.11 35.48
CA ASN A 185 -26.08 -34.87 36.23
C ASN A 185 -24.95 -35.40 35.26
N PRO A 186 -23.92 -36.13 35.76
CA PRO A 186 -22.55 -36.18 35.23
C PRO A 186 -22.19 -37.45 34.42
N ASP A 187 -20.93 -37.47 33.97
CA ASP A 187 -20.08 -38.61 33.59
C ASP A 187 -20.39 -39.38 32.30
N ARG A 188 -19.44 -39.33 31.34
CA ARG A 188 -18.55 -40.46 31.04
C ARG A 188 -17.58 -40.18 29.88
N LEU A 189 -16.31 -40.43 30.18
CA LEU A 189 -15.23 -40.69 29.24
C LEU A 189 -15.44 -42.09 28.63
N GLU A 190 -15.50 -42.22 27.29
CA GLU A 190 -14.74 -43.23 26.53
C GLU A 190 -14.90 -43.12 25.00
N SER A 191 -13.75 -43.37 24.39
CA SER A 191 -13.33 -43.61 23.00
C SER A 191 -14.31 -44.05 21.90
N ASN A 192 -14.05 -43.42 20.74
CA ASN A 192 -13.87 -43.97 19.38
C ASN A 192 -15.07 -44.24 18.44
N THR A 193 -14.94 -43.54 17.30
CA THR A 193 -15.28 -43.93 15.91
C THR A 193 -16.74 -44.06 15.52
N ALA A 194 -17.27 -43.02 14.87
CA ALA A 194 -18.04 -43.15 13.63
C ALA A 194 -18.12 -41.82 12.85
N ARG A 195 -17.77 -41.91 11.56
CA ARG A 195 -17.99 -41.00 10.43
C ARG A 195 -18.92 -39.80 10.68
N SER A 196 -18.38 -38.60 10.46
CA SER A 196 -19.14 -37.41 10.09
C SER A 196 -18.44 -36.71 8.92
N THR A 197 -19.17 -36.63 7.80
CA THR A 197 -19.25 -35.54 6.80
C THR A 197 -18.07 -34.55 6.66
N PRO A 198 -17.57 -34.28 5.44
CA PRO A 198 -16.50 -33.32 5.22
C PRO A 198 -17.03 -31.90 5.42
N ASN A 199 -16.84 -31.34 6.61
CA ASN A 199 -17.00 -29.92 6.85
C ASN A 199 -15.87 -29.17 6.15
N THR A 200 -16.25 -28.21 5.32
CA THR A 200 -15.42 -27.34 4.51
C THR A 200 -14.51 -26.48 5.40
N THR A 201 -13.30 -26.95 5.67
CA THR A 201 -12.21 -26.10 6.18
C THR A 201 -11.84 -25.07 5.12
N ALA A 202 -11.95 -23.78 5.45
CA ALA A 202 -11.51 -22.69 4.60
C ALA A 202 -9.99 -22.83 4.33
N VAL A 203 -9.66 -23.26 3.12
CA VAL A 203 -8.29 -23.48 2.64
C VAL A 203 -7.59 -22.12 2.50
N ASN A 204 -6.52 -21.88 3.26
CA ASN A 204 -5.65 -20.72 3.04
C ASN A 204 -4.86 -20.95 1.74
N LYS A 205 -5.28 -20.29 0.65
CA LYS A 205 -4.74 -20.54 -0.70
C LYS A 205 -3.62 -19.57 -1.01
N THR A 206 -2.48 -20.10 -1.46
CA THR A 206 -1.31 -19.34 -1.92
C THR A 206 -1.69 -18.39 -3.07
N ASN A 207 -1.07 -17.20 -3.09
CA ASN A 207 -1.16 -16.25 -4.21
C ASN A 207 -0.13 -16.61 -5.27
N LEU A 208 -0.54 -16.53 -6.54
CA LEU A 208 0.36 -16.70 -7.67
C LEU A 208 0.46 -15.36 -8.42
N GLU A 209 1.69 -14.90 -8.66
CA GLU A 209 1.95 -13.61 -9.29
C GLU A 209 3.03 -13.69 -10.37
N ILE A 210 2.75 -13.11 -11.53
CA ILE A 210 3.72 -12.96 -12.62
C ILE A 210 4.28 -11.54 -12.57
N LYS A 211 5.60 -11.40 -12.37
CA LYS A 211 6.30 -10.12 -12.27
C LYS A 211 7.22 -9.88 -13.45
N LEU A 212 7.21 -8.64 -13.96
CA LEU A 212 8.11 -8.15 -14.99
C LEU A 212 9.31 -7.44 -14.38
N SER A 213 10.32 -8.20 -13.99
CA SER A 213 11.45 -7.69 -13.22
C SER A 213 12.72 -8.55 -13.37
N THR A 214 13.76 -8.15 -12.66
CA THR A 214 15.01 -8.90 -12.51
C THR A 214 14.99 -9.70 -11.21
N LEU A 215 15.33 -10.99 -11.30
CA LEU A 215 15.29 -11.91 -10.17
C LEU A 215 16.18 -11.45 -9.00
N GLU A 216 17.33 -10.83 -9.30
CA GLU A 216 18.24 -10.31 -8.29
C GLU A 216 17.69 -9.12 -7.48
N ASP A 217 16.63 -8.47 -7.94
CA ASP A 217 15.99 -7.30 -7.30
C ASP A 217 14.71 -7.65 -6.53
N GLU A 218 14.24 -8.90 -6.61
CA GLU A 218 13.01 -9.33 -5.94
C GLU A 218 13.14 -9.38 -4.41
N GLN A 219 12.12 -8.82 -3.74
CA GLN A 219 11.98 -8.83 -2.29
C GLN A 219 11.11 -10.02 -1.87
N VAL A 220 11.75 -11.16 -1.67
CA VAL A 220 11.12 -12.44 -1.31
C VAL A 220 12.02 -13.19 -0.34
N ASN A 221 11.51 -14.16 0.42
CA ASN A 221 12.37 -14.96 1.30
C ASN A 221 13.36 -15.80 0.49
N VAL A 222 12.90 -16.40 -0.59
CA VAL A 222 13.67 -17.36 -1.38
C VAL A 222 13.70 -16.98 -2.86
N VAL A 223 14.90 -16.97 -3.44
CA VAL A 223 15.11 -16.86 -4.89
C VAL A 223 15.62 -18.19 -5.44
N VAL A 224 15.05 -18.67 -6.54
CA VAL A 224 15.47 -19.92 -7.19
C VAL A 224 16.38 -19.64 -8.38
N ALA A 225 17.54 -20.28 -8.43
CA ALA A 225 18.52 -20.11 -9.50
C ALA A 225 18.93 -21.44 -10.11
N PRO A 226 18.94 -21.59 -11.44
CA PRO A 226 19.50 -22.78 -12.06
C PRO A 226 21.03 -22.74 -12.06
N MET A 227 21.65 -23.90 -11.84
CA MET A 227 23.08 -24.12 -12.03
C MET A 227 23.34 -25.44 -12.76
N VAL A 228 24.51 -25.55 -13.39
CA VAL A 228 25.01 -26.76 -14.04
C VAL A 228 26.41 -27.05 -13.52
N SER A 229 26.67 -28.33 -13.24
CA SER A 229 27.91 -28.84 -12.69
C SER A 229 28.35 -28.09 -11.43
N LYS A 230 27.39 -27.73 -10.56
CA LYS A 230 27.67 -27.08 -9.27
C LYS A 230 28.48 -25.78 -9.41
N LYS A 231 28.27 -25.08 -10.53
CA LYS A 231 28.97 -23.82 -10.84
C LYS A 231 28.01 -22.66 -10.77
N LEU A 232 28.23 -21.77 -9.79
CA LEU A 232 27.43 -20.55 -9.56
C LEU A 232 27.22 -19.73 -10.84
N THR A 233 28.25 -19.59 -11.67
CA THR A 233 28.21 -18.74 -12.88
C THR A 233 27.95 -19.52 -14.17
N SER A 234 27.44 -20.75 -14.07
CA SER A 234 27.07 -21.56 -15.25
C SER A 234 25.93 -20.93 -16.04
N THR A 235 24.98 -20.29 -15.37
CA THR A 235 23.80 -19.65 -16.00
C THR A 235 23.86 -18.13 -15.93
N LYS A 236 23.08 -17.45 -16.79
CA LYS A 236 22.96 -15.98 -16.75
C LYS A 236 22.35 -15.49 -15.44
N VAL A 237 21.38 -16.24 -14.89
CA VAL A 237 20.78 -15.98 -13.57
C VAL A 237 21.84 -15.98 -12.47
N GLY A 238 22.66 -17.04 -12.38
CA GLY A 238 23.72 -17.11 -11.39
C GLY A 238 24.80 -16.03 -11.55
N LYS A 239 25.12 -15.63 -12.79
CA LYS A 239 26.00 -14.48 -13.07
C LYS A 239 25.40 -13.15 -12.58
N CYS A 240 24.10 -12.92 -12.79
CA CYS A 240 23.38 -11.74 -12.31
C CYS A 240 23.39 -11.66 -10.78
N LEU A 241 23.05 -12.76 -10.10
CA LEU A 241 23.10 -12.85 -8.64
C LEU A 241 24.51 -12.58 -8.10
N LEU A 242 25.55 -13.16 -8.71
CA LEU A 242 26.93 -12.89 -8.32
C LEU A 242 27.33 -11.43 -8.58
N LYS A 243 26.90 -10.84 -9.70
CA LYS A 243 27.20 -9.44 -10.03
C LYS A 243 26.64 -8.49 -8.97
N LYS A 244 25.42 -8.73 -8.49
CA LYS A 244 24.77 -7.91 -7.45
C LYS A 244 25.32 -8.18 -6.05
N ALA A 245 25.45 -9.46 -5.68
CA ALA A 245 25.85 -9.87 -4.33
C ALA A 245 27.36 -9.79 -4.07
N GLY A 246 28.17 -9.80 -5.14
CA GLY A 246 29.62 -9.75 -5.09
C GLY A 246 30.28 -10.98 -4.47
N ASN A 247 31.54 -10.81 -4.07
CA ASN A 247 32.38 -11.87 -3.50
C ASN A 247 31.79 -12.59 -2.26
N PRO A 248 30.99 -11.96 -1.38
CA PRO A 248 30.33 -12.66 -0.28
C PRO A 248 29.54 -13.89 -0.73
N LEU A 249 28.73 -13.77 -1.80
CA LEU A 249 27.95 -14.90 -2.33
C LEU A 249 28.87 -16.01 -2.84
N GLN A 250 29.93 -15.65 -3.55
CA GLN A 250 30.88 -16.61 -4.09
C GLN A 250 31.57 -17.42 -2.97
N LYS A 251 31.92 -16.79 -1.84
CA LYS A 251 32.53 -17.48 -0.70
C LYS A 251 31.59 -18.49 -0.06
N VAL A 252 30.35 -18.07 0.25
CA VAL A 252 29.33 -18.95 0.87
C VAL A 252 28.98 -20.11 -0.06
N PHE A 253 28.77 -19.82 -1.35
CA PHE A 253 28.51 -20.84 -2.36
C PHE A 253 29.63 -21.89 -2.40
N HIS A 254 30.90 -21.49 -2.49
CA HIS A 254 32.02 -22.45 -2.55
C HIS A 254 32.16 -23.27 -1.27
N LEU A 255 31.87 -22.70 -0.10
CA LEU A 255 31.92 -23.41 1.18
C LEU A 255 30.91 -24.55 1.21
N ILE A 256 29.66 -24.26 0.83
CA ILE A 256 28.57 -25.25 0.80
C ILE A 256 28.83 -26.26 -0.31
N ALA A 257 29.19 -25.76 -1.50
CA ALA A 257 29.53 -26.59 -2.64
C ALA A 257 30.58 -27.65 -2.26
N ARG A 258 31.69 -27.33 -1.59
CA ARG A 258 32.71 -28.35 -1.24
C ARG A 258 32.16 -29.60 -0.53
N LYS A 259 31.11 -29.48 0.27
CA LYS A 259 30.49 -30.57 1.02
C LYS A 259 29.25 -31.17 0.34
N TRP A 260 28.75 -30.55 -0.72
CA TRP A 260 27.49 -30.91 -1.36
C TRP A 260 27.68 -31.96 -2.47
N THR A 261 26.86 -33.01 -2.48
CA THR A 261 26.92 -34.08 -3.49
C THR A 261 26.21 -33.65 -4.77
N LEU A 262 26.90 -33.76 -5.90
CA LEU A 262 26.35 -33.44 -7.22
C LEU A 262 25.32 -34.50 -7.64
N SER A 263 24.06 -34.11 -7.75
CA SER A 263 23.01 -34.92 -8.37
C SER A 263 21.98 -33.99 -9.02
N ALA A 264 21.58 -34.32 -10.25
CA ALA A 264 20.58 -33.56 -10.98
C ALA A 264 19.24 -33.53 -10.21
N GLY A 265 18.56 -32.39 -10.24
CA GLY A 265 17.32 -32.14 -9.51
C GLY A 265 17.50 -31.83 -8.02
N ASN A 266 18.70 -32.00 -7.45
CA ASN A 266 18.93 -31.59 -6.07
C ASN A 266 18.97 -30.06 -5.95
N VAL A 267 18.48 -29.57 -4.81
CA VAL A 267 18.46 -28.16 -4.46
C VAL A 267 19.53 -27.87 -3.40
N MET A 268 20.45 -26.97 -3.71
CA MET A 268 21.44 -26.47 -2.77
C MET A 268 20.97 -25.14 -2.17
N VAL A 269 20.78 -25.12 -0.86
CA VAL A 269 20.36 -23.92 -0.11
C VAL A 269 21.57 -23.10 0.29
N VAL A 270 21.55 -21.80 -0.01
CA VAL A 270 22.65 -20.86 0.27
C VAL A 270 22.09 -19.61 0.95
N ASP A 271 22.74 -19.14 2.02
CA ASP A 271 22.42 -17.84 2.63
C ASP A 271 22.69 -16.70 1.66
N ALA A 272 21.68 -15.85 1.45
CA ALA A 272 21.81 -14.69 0.60
C ALA A 272 22.56 -13.56 1.34
N PRO A 273 23.58 -12.94 0.75
CA PRO A 273 24.22 -11.78 1.33
C PRO A 273 23.26 -10.57 1.41
N PRO A 274 23.48 -9.61 2.32
CA PRO A 274 22.61 -8.43 2.50
C PRO A 274 22.42 -7.54 1.26
N ALA A 275 23.30 -7.67 0.26
CA ALA A 275 23.17 -6.97 -1.02
C ALA A 275 22.02 -7.50 -1.89
N LEU A 276 21.51 -8.71 -1.61
CA LEU A 276 20.29 -9.24 -2.19
C LEU A 276 19.14 -8.99 -1.21
N SER A 277 17.94 -8.74 -1.75
CA SER A 277 16.74 -8.47 -0.94
C SER A 277 16.06 -9.76 -0.44
N CYS A 278 16.68 -10.92 -0.65
CA CYS A 278 16.18 -12.22 -0.20
C CYS A 278 17.00 -12.79 0.95
N SER A 279 16.43 -13.77 1.65
CA SER A 279 17.08 -14.45 2.78
C SER A 279 17.89 -15.66 2.33
N LYS A 280 17.38 -16.41 1.35
CA LYS A 280 17.99 -17.64 0.83
C LYS A 280 18.01 -17.64 -0.70
N ILE A 281 19.00 -18.33 -1.26
CA ILE A 281 19.06 -18.69 -2.67
C ILE A 281 19.03 -20.22 -2.79
N PHE A 282 18.08 -20.74 -3.54
CA PHE A 282 17.95 -22.16 -3.83
C PHE A 282 18.52 -22.43 -5.22
N PHE A 283 19.67 -23.09 -5.28
CA PHE A 283 20.28 -23.49 -6.53
C PHE A 283 19.82 -24.88 -6.95
N ILE A 284 19.10 -24.98 -8.07
CA ILE A 284 18.72 -26.26 -8.68
C ILE A 284 19.85 -26.72 -9.60
N GLU A 285 20.38 -27.93 -9.37
CA GLU A 285 21.30 -28.57 -10.30
C GLU A 285 20.53 -29.14 -11.51
N CYS A 286 20.69 -28.52 -12.67
CA CYS A 286 19.94 -28.81 -13.88
C CYS A 286 20.78 -29.58 -14.91
N LEU A 287 20.10 -30.37 -15.75
CA LEU A 287 20.69 -30.99 -16.93
C LEU A 287 20.29 -30.24 -18.20
N PRO A 288 21.16 -30.19 -19.23
CA PRO A 288 20.77 -29.75 -20.56
C PRO A 288 19.65 -30.61 -21.14
N TRP A 289 18.85 -30.00 -22.01
CA TRP A 289 17.72 -30.62 -22.70
C TRP A 289 18.14 -31.88 -23.46
N ASP A 290 17.45 -32.97 -23.15
CA ASP A 290 17.63 -34.30 -23.75
C ASP A 290 16.34 -34.88 -24.37
N GLY A 291 15.28 -34.07 -24.48
CA GLY A 291 13.99 -34.45 -25.05
C GLY A 291 12.84 -34.42 -24.03
N VAL A 292 11.61 -34.52 -24.53
CA VAL A 292 10.39 -34.44 -23.70
C VAL A 292 10.29 -35.56 -22.65
N ASP A 293 10.76 -36.76 -23.01
CA ASP A 293 10.80 -37.93 -22.13
C ASP A 293 12.16 -38.13 -21.45
N GLY A 294 13.06 -37.16 -21.60
CA GLY A 294 14.41 -37.22 -21.08
C GLY A 294 14.50 -36.97 -19.57
N LEU A 295 15.69 -37.24 -19.01
CA LEU A 295 15.94 -37.09 -17.57
C LEU A 295 15.96 -35.62 -17.16
N SER A 296 16.26 -34.72 -18.10
CA SER A 296 16.39 -33.29 -17.83
C SER A 296 15.07 -32.67 -17.33
N MET A 297 13.95 -32.99 -17.97
CA MET A 297 12.60 -32.55 -17.56
C MET A 297 12.19 -33.11 -16.20
N GLN A 298 12.41 -34.40 -15.98
CA GLN A 298 12.05 -35.07 -14.72
C GLN A 298 12.84 -34.49 -13.55
N THR A 299 14.15 -34.31 -13.72
CA THR A 299 15.01 -33.76 -12.67
C THR A 299 14.73 -32.28 -12.41
N LEU A 300 14.37 -31.48 -13.43
CA LEU A 300 13.91 -30.11 -13.23
C LEU A 300 12.60 -30.05 -12.42
N ALA A 301 11.62 -30.90 -12.74
CA ALA A 301 10.37 -30.98 -11.99
C ALA A 301 10.62 -31.36 -10.52
N ILE A 302 11.51 -32.35 -10.27
CA ILE A 302 11.93 -32.73 -8.91
C ILE A 302 12.54 -31.53 -8.16
N GLY A 303 13.44 -30.78 -8.81
CA GLY A 303 14.08 -29.62 -8.20
C GLY A 303 13.10 -28.49 -7.88
N LEU A 304 12.17 -28.18 -8.80
CA LEU A 304 11.14 -27.17 -8.58
C LEU A 304 10.20 -27.56 -7.44
N LYS A 305 9.75 -28.83 -7.42
CA LYS A 305 8.95 -29.38 -6.32
C LYS A 305 9.68 -29.26 -4.99
N ARG A 306 10.96 -29.65 -4.95
CA ARG A 306 11.77 -29.58 -3.73
C ARG A 306 11.95 -28.15 -3.23
N CYS A 307 12.07 -27.16 -4.12
CA CYS A 307 12.11 -25.75 -3.72
C CYS A 307 10.85 -25.30 -2.98
N LEU A 308 9.67 -25.74 -3.44
CA LEU A 308 8.39 -25.43 -2.80
C LEU A 308 8.29 -26.14 -1.44
N GLU A 309 8.61 -27.44 -1.38
CA GLU A 309 8.63 -28.22 -0.13
C GLU A 309 9.56 -27.62 0.93
N LEU A 310 10.78 -27.22 0.53
CA LEU A 310 11.74 -26.57 1.43
C LEU A 310 11.21 -25.24 2.00
N CYS A 311 10.41 -24.49 1.23
CA CYS A 311 9.78 -23.28 1.77
C CYS A 311 8.77 -23.63 2.86
N VAL A 312 8.03 -24.72 2.70
CA VAL A 312 7.06 -25.17 3.70
C VAL A 312 7.77 -25.66 4.96
N GLU A 313 8.76 -26.53 4.81
CA GLU A 313 9.55 -27.13 5.88
C GLU A 313 10.25 -26.08 6.76
N GLU A 314 10.79 -25.03 6.13
CA GLU A 314 11.57 -23.99 6.81
C GLU A 314 10.73 -22.74 7.18
N GLY A 315 9.42 -22.73 6.87
CA GLY A 315 8.53 -21.62 7.22
C GLY A 315 8.68 -20.34 6.38
N TRP A 316 9.20 -20.43 5.16
CA TRP A 316 9.35 -19.26 4.27
C TRP A 316 8.03 -18.89 3.57
N CYS A 317 7.68 -17.60 3.58
CA CYS A 317 6.37 -17.14 3.11
C CYS A 317 6.32 -16.66 1.66
N SER A 318 7.47 -16.57 0.98
CA SER A 318 7.56 -16.15 -0.41
C SER A 318 8.73 -16.76 -1.18
N ILE A 319 8.48 -17.14 -2.43
CA ILE A 319 9.49 -17.71 -3.34
C ILE A 319 9.37 -17.12 -4.75
N ALA A 320 10.49 -16.85 -5.40
CA ALA A 320 10.55 -16.37 -6.78
C ALA A 320 11.27 -17.36 -7.72
N PHE A 321 10.59 -17.74 -8.80
CA PHE A 321 11.10 -18.58 -9.87
C PHE A 321 11.35 -17.78 -11.14
N PRO A 322 12.53 -17.86 -11.77
CA PRO A 322 12.67 -17.55 -13.18
C PRO A 322 12.12 -18.70 -14.03
N ILE A 323 11.95 -18.49 -15.33
CA ILE A 323 11.75 -19.60 -16.27
C ILE A 323 13.07 -20.34 -16.45
N ILE A 324 13.17 -21.55 -15.92
CA ILE A 324 14.37 -22.39 -15.96
C ILE A 324 14.30 -23.33 -17.16
N GLY A 325 15.36 -23.34 -17.98
CA GLY A 325 15.47 -24.25 -19.14
C GLY A 325 15.83 -23.52 -20.44
N PRO A 326 15.13 -22.44 -20.82
CA PRO A 326 15.44 -21.72 -22.05
C PRO A 326 16.82 -21.06 -21.98
N GLY A 327 17.43 -20.87 -23.16
CA GLY A 327 18.73 -20.22 -23.33
C GLY A 327 19.86 -21.18 -23.68
N VAL A 328 21.09 -20.64 -23.71
CA VAL A 328 22.25 -21.28 -24.36
C VAL A 328 22.74 -22.54 -23.64
N VAL A 329 22.61 -22.60 -22.32
CA VAL A 329 23.22 -23.64 -21.48
C VAL A 329 22.31 -24.86 -21.36
N LEU A 330 21.05 -24.64 -21.01
CA LEU A 330 20.09 -25.71 -20.79
C LEU A 330 19.32 -26.09 -22.06
N LYS A 331 19.10 -25.16 -23.01
CA LYS A 331 18.54 -25.43 -24.35
C LYS A 331 17.15 -26.04 -24.38
N TYR A 332 16.34 -25.87 -23.33
CA TYR A 332 14.96 -26.35 -23.35
C TYR A 332 14.17 -25.49 -24.33
N PRO A 333 13.30 -26.08 -25.15
CA PRO A 333 12.31 -25.29 -25.85
C PRO A 333 11.37 -24.62 -24.83
N GLN A 334 10.97 -23.39 -25.13
CA GLN A 334 10.37 -22.47 -24.15
C GLN A 334 9.07 -23.02 -23.56
N LYS A 335 8.24 -23.62 -24.42
CA LYS A 335 6.94 -24.16 -24.04
C LYS A 335 7.07 -25.29 -23.00
N GLU A 336 8.04 -26.16 -23.18
CA GLU A 336 8.31 -27.33 -22.34
C GLU A 336 8.85 -26.90 -20.97
N ALA A 337 9.74 -25.91 -20.93
CA ALA A 337 10.22 -25.33 -19.69
C ALA A 337 9.11 -24.65 -18.87
N ILE A 338 8.24 -23.87 -19.54
CA ILE A 338 7.08 -23.24 -18.90
C ILE A 338 6.11 -24.30 -18.39
N GLN A 339 5.86 -25.35 -19.19
CA GLN A 339 4.99 -26.47 -18.80
C GLN A 339 5.48 -27.14 -17.50
N VAL A 340 6.76 -27.46 -17.39
CA VAL A 340 7.30 -28.07 -16.14
C VAL A 340 7.18 -27.15 -14.94
N LEU A 341 7.40 -25.84 -15.12
CA LEU A 341 7.22 -24.88 -14.04
C LEU A 341 5.75 -24.78 -13.60
N THR A 342 4.84 -24.60 -14.55
CA THR A 342 3.40 -24.43 -14.23
C THR A 342 2.80 -25.72 -13.69
N ASP A 343 3.22 -26.90 -14.17
CA ASP A 343 2.82 -28.20 -13.64
C ASP A 343 3.32 -28.42 -12.21
N SER A 344 4.58 -28.05 -11.91
CA SER A 344 5.14 -28.17 -10.56
C SER A 344 4.39 -27.28 -9.56
N ILE A 345 4.06 -26.05 -9.97
CA ILE A 345 3.27 -25.11 -9.16
C ILE A 345 1.85 -25.66 -8.96
N ASP A 346 1.19 -26.11 -10.03
CA ASP A 346 -0.16 -26.67 -9.97
C ASP A 346 -0.26 -27.91 -9.08
N GLN A 347 0.69 -28.84 -9.20
CA GLN A 347 0.79 -30.00 -8.31
C GLN A 347 0.96 -29.60 -6.86
N PHE A 348 1.77 -28.58 -6.58
CA PHE A 348 1.88 -28.02 -5.22
C PHE A 348 0.54 -27.44 -4.75
N GLY A 349 -0.15 -26.65 -5.56
CA GLY A 349 -1.47 -26.11 -5.24
C GLY A 349 -2.55 -27.19 -4.98
N LEU A 350 -2.46 -28.33 -5.66
CA LEU A 350 -3.34 -29.49 -5.46
C LEU A 350 -3.03 -30.30 -4.19
N SER A 351 -1.82 -30.17 -3.64
CA SER A 351 -1.36 -31.00 -2.51
C SER A 351 -1.97 -30.64 -1.15
N GLY A 352 -2.82 -29.59 -1.07
CA GLY A 352 -3.48 -29.14 0.16
C GLY A 352 -2.81 -27.90 0.78
N SER A 353 -3.52 -27.22 1.69
CA SER A 353 -3.14 -25.91 2.24
C SER A 353 -1.71 -25.88 2.80
N CYS A 354 -0.96 -24.85 2.42
CA CYS A 354 0.29 -24.48 3.04
C CYS A 354 0.05 -23.32 4.00
N GLU A 355 0.37 -23.49 5.30
CA GLU A 355 0.25 -22.40 6.28
C GLU A 355 1.38 -21.37 6.17
N SER A 356 2.54 -21.76 5.64
CA SER A 356 3.74 -20.93 5.60
C SER A 356 3.94 -20.20 4.28
N LEU A 357 3.79 -20.86 3.13
CA LEU A 357 4.04 -20.28 1.80
C LEU A 357 2.82 -19.56 1.21
N HIS A 358 2.84 -18.23 1.30
CA HIS A 358 1.72 -17.37 0.91
C HIS A 358 1.83 -16.81 -0.51
N ASN A 359 3.05 -16.63 -1.04
CA ASN A 359 3.26 -15.99 -2.34
C ASN A 359 4.29 -16.74 -3.20
N ILE A 360 3.86 -17.15 -4.40
CA ILE A 360 4.74 -17.69 -5.45
C ILE A 360 4.82 -16.66 -6.57
N TYR A 361 6.05 -16.24 -6.88
CA TYR A 361 6.34 -15.29 -7.94
C TYR A 361 6.99 -16.00 -9.13
N ILE A 362 6.49 -15.73 -10.34
CA ILE A 362 7.15 -16.09 -11.59
C ILE A 362 7.71 -14.82 -12.20
N VAL A 363 9.04 -14.76 -12.28
CA VAL A 363 9.77 -13.55 -12.70
C VAL A 363 10.18 -13.68 -14.15
N ILE A 364 9.66 -12.77 -14.98
CA ILE A 364 9.97 -12.66 -16.40
C ILE A 364 10.75 -11.37 -16.62
N LYS A 365 12.00 -11.51 -17.03
CA LYS A 365 12.85 -10.35 -17.30
C LYS A 365 12.40 -9.65 -18.58
N PRO A 366 12.09 -8.34 -18.57
CA PRO A 366 11.45 -7.68 -19.71
C PRO A 366 12.38 -7.33 -20.88
N ASP A 367 13.70 -7.47 -20.72
CA ASP A 367 14.70 -7.08 -21.72
C ASP A 367 15.12 -8.21 -22.67
N TYR A 368 14.50 -9.39 -22.58
CA TYR A 368 14.75 -10.48 -23.52
C TYR A 368 13.78 -10.40 -24.70
N GLN A 369 14.26 -10.88 -25.86
CA GLN A 369 13.52 -10.80 -27.11
C GLN A 369 12.23 -11.65 -27.10
N ASP A 370 12.23 -12.72 -26.32
CA ASP A 370 11.17 -13.72 -26.17
C ASP A 370 10.26 -13.44 -24.96
N SER A 371 10.50 -12.38 -24.18
CA SER A 371 9.80 -12.15 -22.91
C SER A 371 8.29 -12.00 -23.04
N GLU A 372 7.80 -11.36 -24.11
CA GLU A 372 6.35 -11.18 -24.31
C GLU A 372 5.67 -12.48 -24.69
N GLU A 373 6.29 -13.30 -25.54
CA GLU A 373 5.80 -14.64 -25.88
C GLU A 373 5.80 -15.55 -24.64
N CYS A 374 6.90 -15.49 -23.87
CA CYS A 374 7.06 -16.21 -22.61
C CYS A 374 5.96 -15.84 -21.61
N TYR A 375 5.66 -14.54 -21.44
CA TYR A 375 4.58 -14.08 -20.59
C TYR A 375 3.22 -14.62 -21.04
N HIS A 376 2.90 -14.53 -22.33
CA HIS A 376 1.62 -15.00 -22.85
C HIS A 376 1.43 -16.49 -22.59
N GLU A 377 2.49 -17.29 -22.78
CA GLU A 377 2.42 -18.72 -22.55
C GLU A 377 2.29 -19.09 -21.06
N VAL A 378 3.08 -18.44 -20.18
CA VAL A 378 2.94 -18.60 -18.72
C VAL A 378 1.53 -18.24 -18.26
N TYR A 379 1.05 -17.06 -18.65
CA TYR A 379 -0.28 -16.58 -18.26
C TYR A 379 -1.39 -17.50 -18.77
N ARG A 380 -1.28 -17.97 -20.02
CA ARG A 380 -2.24 -18.90 -20.64
C ARG A 380 -2.31 -20.22 -19.88
N GLN A 381 -1.17 -20.86 -19.62
CA GLN A 381 -1.13 -22.15 -18.93
C GLN A 381 -1.67 -22.06 -17.50
N LEU A 382 -1.24 -21.04 -16.73
CA LEU A 382 -1.72 -20.84 -15.37
C LEU A 382 -3.21 -20.49 -15.32
N SER A 383 -3.67 -19.63 -16.22
CA SER A 383 -5.10 -19.29 -16.32
C SER A 383 -5.96 -20.51 -16.62
N LEU A 384 -5.49 -21.43 -17.48
CA LEU A 384 -6.21 -22.68 -17.77
C LEU A 384 -6.27 -23.60 -16.55
N LYS A 385 -5.15 -23.80 -15.87
CA LYS A 385 -5.05 -24.65 -14.67
C LYS A 385 -5.93 -24.14 -13.51
N ILE A 386 -5.97 -22.83 -13.33
CA ILE A 386 -6.85 -22.19 -12.34
C ILE A 386 -8.33 -22.34 -12.71
N LYS A 387 -8.68 -22.28 -14.00
CA LYS A 387 -10.08 -22.41 -14.47
C LYS A 387 -10.59 -23.86 -14.52
N GLN A 388 -9.73 -24.84 -14.77
CA GLN A 388 -10.12 -26.23 -15.01
C GLN A 388 -10.29 -27.06 -13.72
N SER A 389 -9.78 -26.61 -12.59
CA SER A 389 -9.63 -27.47 -11.40
C SER A 389 -10.92 -27.74 -10.63
N GLY A 390 -12.04 -27.00 -10.82
CA GLY A 390 -13.30 -27.18 -10.08
C GLY A 390 -13.21 -26.90 -8.56
N GLN A 391 -12.03 -27.07 -7.97
CA GLN A 391 -11.54 -26.61 -6.69
C GLN A 391 -10.39 -25.64 -6.98
N ALA A 392 -10.58 -24.35 -6.74
CA ALA A 392 -9.53 -23.37 -6.99
C ALA A 392 -8.23 -23.73 -6.23
N THR A 393 -7.16 -24.10 -6.95
CA THR A 393 -5.84 -24.46 -6.39
C THR A 393 -5.11 -23.26 -5.78
N PHE A 394 -5.38 -22.06 -6.32
CA PHE A 394 -4.79 -20.80 -5.88
C PHE A 394 -5.86 -19.74 -5.62
N LYS A 395 -5.53 -18.74 -4.80
CA LYS A 395 -6.46 -17.66 -4.44
C LYS A 395 -6.76 -16.74 -5.63
N SER A 396 -5.71 -16.33 -6.34
CA SER A 396 -5.77 -15.44 -7.49
C SER A 396 -4.52 -15.57 -8.34
N LEU A 397 -4.63 -15.26 -9.63
CA LEU A 397 -3.49 -14.99 -10.51
C LEU A 397 -3.36 -13.49 -10.71
N LYS A 398 -2.27 -12.92 -10.19
CA LYS A 398 -1.92 -11.51 -10.36
C LYS A 398 -0.81 -11.36 -11.40
N SER A 399 -0.77 -10.20 -12.05
CA SER A 399 0.26 -9.86 -13.02
C SER A 399 0.51 -8.36 -13.07
N ASP A 400 1.77 -7.96 -13.28
CA ASP A 400 2.09 -6.56 -13.61
C ASP A 400 1.35 -6.07 -14.86
N LEU A 401 1.06 -7.00 -15.78
CA LEU A 401 0.31 -6.77 -17.01
C LEU A 401 -1.20 -6.99 -16.87
N THR A 402 -1.71 -7.15 -15.64
CA THR A 402 -3.15 -7.14 -15.39
C THR A 402 -3.75 -5.83 -15.90
N GLY A 403 -4.79 -5.96 -16.74
CA GLY A 403 -5.50 -4.84 -17.34
C GLY A 403 -6.22 -3.97 -16.32
N ILE A 404 -6.65 -2.79 -16.75
CA ILE A 404 -7.43 -1.87 -15.94
C ILE A 404 -8.73 -1.48 -16.65
N THR A 405 -9.77 -1.22 -15.88
CA THR A 405 -11.05 -0.70 -16.35
C THR A 405 -11.33 0.63 -15.70
N VAL A 406 -11.83 1.59 -16.48
CA VAL A 406 -12.16 2.94 -16.07
C VAL A 406 -13.55 3.28 -16.56
N LYS A 407 -14.43 3.77 -15.69
CA LYS A 407 -15.64 4.47 -16.15
C LYS A 407 -15.30 5.93 -16.44
N VAL A 408 -15.35 6.31 -17.71
CA VAL A 408 -15.19 7.71 -18.11
C VAL A 408 -16.55 8.42 -18.05
N ARG A 409 -16.53 9.76 -18.08
CA ARG A 409 -17.75 10.58 -18.06
C ARG A 409 -18.68 10.16 -19.20
N GLY A 410 -20.00 10.12 -18.95
CA GLY A 410 -20.98 9.62 -19.92
C GLY A 410 -21.27 8.12 -19.82
N GLY A 411 -20.66 7.41 -18.87
CA GLY A 411 -20.95 5.99 -18.61
C GLY A 411 -20.21 5.01 -19.52
N VAL A 412 -19.36 5.52 -20.41
CA VAL A 412 -18.51 4.71 -21.29
C VAL A 412 -17.43 4.03 -20.47
N GLU A 413 -17.21 2.75 -20.73
CA GLU A 413 -16.18 1.94 -20.11
C GLU A 413 -14.92 1.94 -20.97
N LEU A 414 -13.80 2.37 -20.40
CA LEU A 414 -12.48 2.34 -21.01
C LEU A 414 -11.67 1.21 -20.38
N GLU A 415 -11.25 0.26 -21.20
CA GLU A 415 -10.40 -0.84 -20.78
C GLU A 415 -9.00 -0.68 -21.37
N VAL A 416 -7.96 -0.89 -20.56
CA VAL A 416 -6.57 -0.99 -21.03
C VAL A 416 -6.09 -2.41 -20.77
N VAL A 417 -5.88 -3.18 -21.83
CA VAL A 417 -5.62 -4.61 -21.76
C VAL A 417 -4.31 -4.99 -22.42
N PHE A 418 -3.58 -5.92 -21.79
CA PHE A 418 -2.40 -6.52 -22.39
C PHE A 418 -2.82 -7.75 -23.21
N GLY A 419 -2.69 -7.68 -24.53
CA GLY A 419 -3.19 -8.71 -25.43
C GLY A 419 -2.95 -8.42 -26.91
N ASP A 420 -3.24 -9.40 -27.76
CA ASP A 420 -3.19 -9.23 -29.22
C ASP A 420 -4.57 -8.88 -29.78
N ILE A 421 -4.65 -7.78 -30.52
CA ILE A 421 -5.90 -7.25 -31.07
C ILE A 421 -6.57 -8.21 -32.05
N VAL A 422 -5.83 -9.15 -32.64
CA VAL A 422 -6.42 -10.17 -33.53
C VAL A 422 -7.39 -11.12 -32.83
N ASN A 423 -7.36 -11.17 -31.49
CA ASN A 423 -8.24 -12.01 -30.69
C ASN A 423 -9.49 -11.25 -30.21
N GLU A 424 -9.65 -9.98 -30.58
CA GLU A 424 -10.76 -9.15 -30.13
C GLU A 424 -12.03 -9.44 -30.92
N THR A 425 -13.17 -9.28 -30.24
CA THR A 425 -14.52 -9.55 -30.77
C THR A 425 -15.47 -8.36 -30.63
N THR A 426 -14.90 -7.15 -30.46
CA THR A 426 -15.65 -5.89 -30.39
C THR A 426 -16.38 -5.61 -31.70
N ASP A 427 -17.39 -4.74 -31.66
CA ASP A 427 -18.15 -4.36 -32.87
C ASP A 427 -17.21 -3.78 -33.94
N VAL A 428 -16.21 -3.01 -33.52
CA VAL A 428 -15.23 -2.40 -34.41
C VAL A 428 -13.81 -2.73 -33.98
N VAL A 429 -12.93 -2.98 -34.95
CA VAL A 429 -11.48 -3.05 -34.72
C VAL A 429 -10.79 -1.93 -35.50
N VAL A 430 -9.89 -1.21 -34.83
CA VAL A 430 -9.09 -0.16 -35.46
C VAL A 430 -7.80 -0.76 -36.01
N ASN A 431 -7.56 -0.56 -37.30
CA ASN A 431 -6.31 -0.89 -37.95
C ASN A 431 -5.46 0.37 -38.13
N SER A 432 -4.23 0.38 -37.59
CA SER A 432 -3.24 1.42 -37.82
C SER A 432 -2.37 1.06 -39.04
N THR A 433 -2.47 1.84 -40.11
CA THR A 433 -1.75 1.62 -41.39
C THR A 433 -1.17 2.93 -41.93
N ASP A 434 -0.28 2.87 -42.92
CA ASP A 434 0.15 4.04 -43.71
C ASP A 434 -0.51 4.10 -45.10
N PHE A 435 -1.42 3.15 -45.40
CA PHE A 435 -2.08 2.97 -46.70
C PHE A 435 -1.16 2.70 -47.89
N THR A 436 0.14 2.47 -47.67
CA THR A 436 1.14 2.23 -48.71
C THR A 436 1.85 0.89 -48.55
N ASN A 437 2.15 0.50 -47.32
CA ASN A 437 2.80 -0.74 -46.96
C ASN A 437 1.99 -1.48 -45.90
N PHE A 438 1.46 -2.63 -46.30
CA PHE A 438 0.66 -3.50 -45.46
C PHE A 438 1.47 -4.62 -44.78
N GLN A 439 2.79 -4.62 -44.97
CA GLN A 439 3.71 -5.60 -44.41
C GLN A 439 4.27 -5.12 -43.07
N GLY A 440 4.01 -5.86 -42.01
CA GLY A 440 4.45 -5.59 -40.65
C GLY A 440 3.40 -4.97 -39.72
N GLY A 441 3.74 -4.99 -38.43
CA GLY A 441 2.96 -4.36 -37.36
C GLY A 441 1.55 -4.94 -37.19
N VAL A 442 0.66 -4.10 -36.64
CA VAL A 442 -0.73 -4.48 -36.38
C VAL A 442 -1.52 -4.67 -37.69
N CYS A 443 -1.18 -3.90 -38.73
CA CYS A 443 -1.87 -3.94 -40.02
C CYS A 443 -1.76 -5.31 -40.70
N GLN A 444 -0.55 -5.87 -40.77
CA GLN A 444 -0.36 -7.20 -41.34
C GLN A 444 -1.16 -8.26 -40.58
N LYS A 445 -1.14 -8.22 -39.26
CA LYS A 445 -1.87 -9.17 -38.41
C LYS A 445 -3.39 -9.09 -38.63
N ILE A 446 -3.95 -7.86 -38.66
CA ILE A 446 -5.37 -7.64 -38.92
C ILE A 446 -5.76 -8.11 -40.33
N LEU A 447 -4.98 -7.77 -41.36
CA LEU A 447 -5.27 -8.17 -42.74
C LEU A 447 -5.13 -9.68 -42.95
N THR A 448 -4.20 -10.33 -42.25
CA THR A 448 -4.06 -11.80 -42.27
C THR A 448 -5.32 -12.47 -41.73
N MET A 449 -5.90 -11.93 -40.66
CA MET A 449 -7.15 -12.45 -40.07
C MET A 449 -8.39 -12.07 -40.89
N ALA A 450 -8.43 -10.85 -41.44
CA ALA A 450 -9.55 -10.34 -42.22
C ALA A 450 -9.63 -10.96 -43.64
N GLY A 451 -8.50 -11.35 -44.21
CA GLY A 451 -8.41 -11.95 -45.54
C GLY A 451 -8.10 -10.96 -46.67
N PRO A 452 -7.73 -11.47 -47.86
CA PRO A 452 -7.17 -10.68 -48.96
C PRO A 452 -8.14 -9.65 -49.55
N GLN A 453 -9.46 -9.85 -49.40
CA GLN A 453 -10.48 -8.92 -49.88
C GLN A 453 -10.38 -7.54 -49.20
N VAL A 454 -10.10 -7.51 -47.89
CA VAL A 454 -9.95 -6.25 -47.15
C VAL A 454 -8.67 -5.53 -47.58
N GLU A 455 -7.58 -6.27 -47.80
CA GLU A 455 -6.34 -5.67 -48.33
C GLU A 455 -6.54 -5.06 -49.73
N ALA A 456 -7.36 -5.68 -50.59
CA ALA A 456 -7.68 -5.14 -51.90
C ALA A 456 -8.48 -3.82 -51.81
N GLU A 457 -9.42 -3.72 -50.86
CA GLU A 457 -10.14 -2.45 -50.59
C GLU A 457 -9.16 -1.34 -50.20
N LEU A 458 -8.17 -1.63 -49.33
CA LEU A 458 -7.16 -0.66 -48.91
C LEU A 458 -6.27 -0.20 -50.07
N ARG A 459 -5.81 -1.14 -50.90
CA ARG A 459 -4.95 -0.85 -52.07
C ARG A 459 -5.62 0.06 -53.10
N ASN A 460 -6.95 -0.04 -53.22
CA ASN A 460 -7.73 0.74 -54.17
C ASN A 460 -8.22 2.08 -53.58
N ALA A 461 -8.17 2.26 -52.26
CA ALA A 461 -8.66 3.44 -51.60
C ALA A 461 -7.71 4.64 -51.75
N LYS A 462 -8.28 5.82 -52.03
CA LYS A 462 -7.57 7.10 -51.96
C LYS A 462 -8.02 7.84 -50.70
N VAL A 463 -7.34 7.57 -49.59
CA VAL A 463 -7.66 8.14 -48.28
C VAL A 463 -6.84 9.40 -48.05
N LYS A 464 -7.50 10.53 -47.71
CA LYS A 464 -6.76 11.73 -47.36
C LYS A 464 -6.14 11.56 -45.97
N LYS A 465 -5.08 12.30 -45.74
CA LYS A 465 -4.39 12.31 -44.46
C LYS A 465 -5.33 12.75 -43.33
N GLY A 466 -5.50 11.91 -42.31
CA GLY A 466 -6.40 12.12 -41.17
C GLY A 466 -7.81 11.53 -41.33
N ASP A 467 -8.19 11.07 -42.52
CA ASP A 467 -9.49 10.43 -42.76
C ASP A 467 -9.48 8.96 -42.29
N ILE A 468 -10.68 8.45 -41.97
CA ILE A 468 -10.91 7.05 -41.60
C ILE A 468 -11.54 6.33 -42.80
N LEU A 469 -10.92 5.24 -43.23
CA LEU A 469 -11.53 4.32 -44.19
C LEU A 469 -12.22 3.20 -43.42
N THR A 470 -13.52 3.01 -43.66
CA THR A 470 -14.29 1.90 -43.10
C THR A 470 -14.46 0.82 -44.15
N THR A 471 -14.14 -0.43 -43.81
CA THR A 471 -14.34 -1.60 -44.69
C THR A 471 -15.23 -2.64 -44.02
N SER A 472 -15.68 -3.62 -44.81
CA SER A 472 -16.20 -4.86 -44.24
C SER A 472 -15.11 -5.58 -43.42
N PRO A 473 -15.47 -6.40 -42.43
CA PRO A 473 -14.50 -7.08 -41.58
C PRO A 473 -13.85 -8.29 -42.26
N GLY A 474 -14.37 -8.73 -43.41
CA GLY A 474 -13.95 -9.98 -44.04
C GLY A 474 -14.14 -11.17 -43.10
N GLY A 475 -13.06 -11.91 -42.83
CA GLY A 475 -13.03 -13.02 -41.87
C GLY A 475 -12.77 -12.60 -40.42
N PHE A 476 -12.56 -11.31 -40.15
CA PHE A 476 -12.31 -10.83 -38.79
C PHE A 476 -13.60 -10.89 -37.96
N PRO A 477 -13.59 -11.38 -36.69
CA PRO A 477 -14.79 -11.51 -35.86
C PRO A 477 -15.28 -10.18 -35.28
N CYS A 478 -15.57 -9.20 -36.13
CA CYS A 478 -16.15 -7.90 -35.79
C CYS A 478 -17.20 -7.49 -36.83
N LYS A 479 -17.85 -6.32 -36.65
CA LYS A 479 -18.84 -5.80 -37.62
C LYS A 479 -18.19 -4.91 -38.68
N ALA A 480 -17.11 -4.21 -38.35
CA ALA A 480 -16.38 -3.35 -39.26
C ALA A 480 -14.92 -3.14 -38.83
N ILE A 481 -14.06 -2.79 -39.79
CA ILE A 481 -12.68 -2.38 -39.52
C ILE A 481 -12.53 -0.90 -39.89
N LEU A 482 -12.03 -0.10 -38.94
CA LEU A 482 -11.67 1.30 -39.17
C LEU A 482 -10.18 1.40 -39.43
N HIS A 483 -9.82 1.68 -40.66
CA HIS A 483 -8.44 1.89 -41.09
C HIS A 483 -8.08 3.35 -40.93
N VAL A 484 -7.02 3.57 -40.15
CA VAL A 484 -6.60 4.92 -39.79
C VAL A 484 -5.11 5.10 -40.05
N CYS A 485 -4.73 6.29 -40.52
CA CYS A 485 -3.34 6.57 -40.85
C CYS A 485 -2.50 6.73 -39.57
N GLY A 486 -1.52 5.86 -39.34
CA GLY A 486 -0.60 5.93 -38.22
C GLY A 486 0.39 7.08 -38.41
N GLU A 487 -0.01 8.30 -38.06
CA GLU A 487 0.85 9.47 -38.23
C GLU A 487 1.95 9.55 -37.17
N LYS A 488 3.14 10.02 -37.57
CA LYS A 488 4.25 10.35 -36.64
C LYS A 488 4.07 11.72 -35.98
N ASN A 489 2.83 12.08 -35.63
CA ASN A 489 2.50 13.34 -35.00
C ASN A 489 1.47 13.13 -33.89
N VAL A 490 1.92 13.30 -32.64
CA VAL A 490 1.12 13.08 -31.43
C VAL A 490 -0.13 13.97 -31.42
N SER A 491 -0.04 15.21 -31.91
CA SER A 491 -1.17 16.15 -31.94
C SER A 491 -2.30 15.72 -32.89
N LEU A 492 -2.02 14.82 -33.83
CA LEU A 492 -3.01 14.28 -34.75
C LEU A 492 -3.66 13.00 -34.22
N ILE A 493 -2.98 12.26 -33.33
CA ILE A 493 -3.52 11.06 -32.69
C ILE A 493 -4.76 11.38 -31.85
N GLU A 494 -4.75 12.49 -31.10
CA GLU A 494 -5.92 12.91 -30.31
C GLU A 494 -7.12 13.18 -31.22
N LYS A 495 -6.93 13.94 -32.31
CA LYS A 495 -8.00 14.24 -33.29
C LYS A 495 -8.52 12.98 -33.97
N GLN A 496 -7.60 12.11 -34.36
CA GLN A 496 -7.91 10.83 -34.99
C GLN A 496 -8.74 9.93 -34.07
N LEU A 497 -8.44 9.92 -32.77
CA LEU A 497 -9.24 9.16 -31.81
C LEU A 497 -10.64 9.75 -31.62
N LEU A 498 -10.78 11.08 -31.61
CA LEU A 498 -12.09 11.71 -31.63
C LEU A 498 -12.91 11.31 -32.85
N SER A 499 -12.28 11.28 -34.03
CA SER A 499 -12.93 10.81 -35.27
C SER A 499 -13.33 9.34 -35.17
N ILE A 500 -12.52 8.48 -34.56
CA ILE A 500 -12.86 7.05 -34.34
C ILE A 500 -14.11 6.96 -33.47
N ILE A 501 -14.13 7.64 -32.32
CA ILE A 501 -15.26 7.63 -31.39
C ILE A 501 -16.54 8.13 -32.07
N GLN A 502 -16.45 9.24 -32.81
CA GLN A 502 -17.59 9.82 -33.53
C GLN A 502 -18.11 8.91 -34.65
N THR A 503 -17.20 8.23 -35.36
CA THR A 503 -17.56 7.25 -36.39
C THR A 503 -18.29 6.07 -35.75
N CYS A 504 -17.76 5.54 -34.63
CA CYS A 504 -18.41 4.47 -33.89
C CYS A 504 -19.83 4.85 -33.44
N GLU A 505 -19.96 6.03 -32.84
CA GLU A 505 -21.23 6.55 -32.35
C GLU A 505 -22.25 6.76 -33.49
N SER A 506 -21.84 7.42 -34.57
CA SER A 506 -22.74 7.74 -35.70
C SER A 506 -23.17 6.51 -36.48
N SER A 507 -22.38 5.44 -36.44
CA SER A 507 -22.71 4.14 -37.05
C SER A 507 -23.42 3.18 -36.09
N GLY A 508 -23.71 3.58 -34.85
CA GLY A 508 -24.45 2.77 -33.89
C GLY A 508 -23.67 1.58 -33.31
N TYR A 509 -22.34 1.61 -33.35
CA TYR A 509 -21.49 0.56 -32.77
C TYR A 509 -21.38 0.70 -31.25
N ARG A 510 -21.40 -0.42 -30.53
CA ARG A 510 -21.39 -0.45 -29.06
C ARG A 510 -20.01 -0.59 -28.43
N SER A 511 -19.04 -1.12 -29.18
CA SER A 511 -17.68 -1.40 -28.69
C SER A 511 -16.61 -1.22 -29.76
N VAL A 512 -15.42 -0.77 -29.36
CA VAL A 512 -14.27 -0.62 -30.27
C VAL A 512 -12.97 -1.06 -29.63
N ALA A 513 -12.19 -1.89 -30.33
CA ALA A 513 -10.82 -2.25 -29.95
C ALA A 513 -9.81 -1.39 -30.72
N ILE A 514 -8.89 -0.76 -29.98
CA ILE A 514 -7.95 0.22 -30.51
C ILE A 514 -6.52 -0.19 -30.13
N PRO A 515 -5.59 -0.34 -31.09
CA PRO A 515 -4.19 -0.63 -30.79
C PRO A 515 -3.45 0.64 -30.38
N ALA A 516 -2.18 0.50 -30.00
CA ALA A 516 -1.29 1.66 -29.79
C ALA A 516 -0.91 2.31 -31.13
N ILE A 517 -1.78 3.19 -31.64
CA ILE A 517 -1.59 3.90 -32.92
C ILE A 517 -0.22 4.61 -32.91
N SER A 518 0.62 4.27 -33.89
CA SER A 518 1.98 4.84 -34.07
C SER A 518 3.03 4.58 -32.97
N ALA A 519 2.73 3.81 -31.91
CA ALA A 519 3.71 3.49 -30.84
C ALA A 519 4.62 2.28 -31.14
N GLY A 520 4.35 1.55 -32.24
CA GLY A 520 5.18 0.43 -32.73
C GLY A 520 6.14 0.89 -33.83
N SER A 521 5.96 0.38 -35.05
CA SER A 521 6.76 0.77 -36.23
C SER A 521 6.69 2.27 -36.56
N GLY A 522 5.70 3.00 -36.04
CA GLY A 522 5.63 4.45 -36.14
C GLY A 522 6.74 5.18 -35.36
N GLY A 523 7.32 4.53 -34.35
CA GLY A 523 8.47 5.02 -33.59
C GLY A 523 8.17 6.17 -32.64
N LEU A 524 6.89 6.47 -32.35
CA LEU A 524 6.54 7.47 -31.35
C LEU A 524 6.73 6.94 -29.94
N ASP A 525 7.11 7.83 -29.03
CA ASP A 525 7.25 7.50 -27.62
C ASP A 525 5.92 7.00 -27.02
N PRO A 526 5.89 5.82 -26.38
CA PRO A 526 4.66 5.26 -25.85
C PRO A 526 3.94 6.12 -24.80
N ASN A 527 4.65 6.94 -24.01
CA ASN A 527 4.01 7.81 -23.03
C ASN A 527 3.26 8.97 -23.71
N HIS A 528 3.84 9.55 -24.75
CA HIS A 528 3.17 10.59 -25.53
C HIS A 528 1.95 10.05 -26.29
N VAL A 529 2.08 8.85 -26.89
CA VAL A 529 0.93 8.19 -27.54
C VAL A 529 -0.16 7.85 -26.52
N ALA A 530 0.22 7.28 -25.36
CA ALA A 530 -0.72 6.99 -24.28
C ALA A 530 -1.49 8.24 -23.86
N TYR A 531 -0.80 9.36 -23.65
CA TYR A 531 -1.44 10.61 -23.28
C TYR A 531 -2.43 11.09 -24.34
N ALA A 532 -2.03 11.13 -25.62
CA ALA A 532 -2.89 11.61 -26.70
C ALA A 532 -4.13 10.73 -26.88
N ILE A 533 -3.98 9.40 -26.80
CA ILE A 533 -5.12 8.48 -26.89
C ILE A 533 -6.04 8.65 -25.68
N LEU A 534 -5.52 8.59 -24.45
CA LEU A 534 -6.36 8.72 -23.26
C LEU A 534 -7.05 10.10 -23.18
N GLN A 535 -6.38 11.16 -23.61
CA GLN A 535 -6.96 12.49 -23.72
C GLN A 535 -8.07 12.54 -24.77
N GLY A 536 -7.89 11.90 -25.94
CA GLY A 536 -8.93 11.80 -26.95
C GLY A 536 -10.16 11.02 -26.46
N VAL A 537 -9.98 9.95 -25.68
CA VAL A 537 -11.11 9.25 -25.02
C VAL A 537 -11.83 10.20 -24.06
N LYS A 538 -11.08 10.88 -23.19
CA LYS A 538 -11.64 11.82 -22.20
C LYS A 538 -12.42 12.94 -22.86
N THR A 539 -11.86 13.56 -23.90
CA THR A 539 -12.49 14.63 -24.68
C THR A 539 -13.73 14.10 -25.41
N GLY A 540 -13.63 12.95 -26.09
CA GLY A 540 -14.71 12.35 -26.85
C GLY A 540 -15.92 11.98 -26.00
N ALA A 541 -15.68 11.43 -24.81
CA ALA A 541 -16.74 11.08 -23.85
C ALA A 541 -17.35 12.29 -23.12
N THR A 542 -16.66 13.44 -23.11
CA THR A 542 -17.14 14.66 -22.43
C THR A 542 -17.88 15.61 -23.37
N PHE A 543 -17.49 15.67 -24.65
CA PHE A 543 -17.99 16.68 -25.57
C PHE A 543 -19.49 16.51 -25.89
N ARG A 544 -19.97 15.26 -25.97
CA ARG A 544 -21.39 14.90 -26.10
C ARG A 544 -21.65 13.57 -25.40
N PRO A 545 -22.83 13.37 -24.79
CA PRO A 545 -23.23 12.05 -24.30
C PRO A 545 -23.23 11.07 -25.46
N LEU A 546 -22.46 9.99 -25.34
CA LEU A 546 -22.52 8.87 -26.28
C LEU A 546 -23.77 8.05 -25.94
N GLN A 547 -24.59 7.74 -26.94
CA GLN A 547 -25.82 6.95 -26.82
C GLN A 547 -25.59 5.49 -27.22
N CYS A 548 -24.68 5.24 -28.17
CA CYS A 548 -24.42 3.91 -28.70
C CYS A 548 -23.12 3.31 -28.16
N LEU A 549 -22.01 4.06 -28.25
CA LEU A 549 -20.69 3.54 -27.89
C LEU A 549 -20.54 3.46 -26.37
N THR A 550 -20.55 2.24 -25.85
CA THR A 550 -20.49 1.97 -24.40
C THR A 550 -19.14 1.45 -23.93
N ASN A 551 -18.31 0.87 -24.81
CA ASN A 551 -17.04 0.25 -24.42
C ASN A 551 -15.91 0.60 -25.41
N ILE A 552 -14.78 1.07 -24.88
CA ILE A 552 -13.55 1.39 -25.63
C ILE A 552 -12.42 0.55 -25.02
N ARG A 553 -11.79 -0.29 -25.84
CA ARG A 553 -10.76 -1.22 -25.37
C ARG A 553 -9.42 -0.93 -26.04
N LEU A 554 -8.44 -0.50 -25.26
CA LEU A 554 -7.06 -0.26 -25.71
C LEU A 554 -6.26 -1.55 -25.58
N VAL A 555 -5.90 -2.15 -26.71
CA VAL A 555 -5.29 -3.49 -26.77
C VAL A 555 -3.81 -3.38 -27.13
N LEU A 556 -2.96 -3.74 -26.18
CA LEU A 556 -1.53 -3.44 -26.21
C LEU A 556 -0.73 -4.73 -26.06
N ASN A 557 0.13 -5.07 -27.02
CA ASN A 557 0.88 -6.33 -27.05
C ASN A 557 2.38 -6.19 -26.75
N LYS A 558 2.81 -5.01 -26.26
CA LYS A 558 4.19 -4.72 -25.90
C LYS A 558 4.29 -4.23 -24.47
N PHE A 559 5.23 -4.78 -23.68
CA PHE A 559 5.35 -4.50 -22.25
C PHE A 559 5.51 -3.00 -21.98
N SER A 560 6.49 -2.37 -22.63
CA SER A 560 6.78 -0.93 -22.44
C SER A 560 5.59 -0.05 -22.81
N VAL A 561 4.85 -0.41 -23.86
CA VAL A 561 3.66 0.32 -24.31
C VAL A 561 2.52 0.14 -23.32
N PHE A 562 2.22 -1.10 -22.93
CA PHE A 562 1.15 -1.36 -21.96
C PHE A 562 1.41 -0.67 -20.62
N LEU A 563 2.63 -0.77 -20.08
CA LEU A 563 2.97 -0.15 -18.81
C LEU A 563 2.87 1.38 -18.87
N ALA A 564 3.25 2.00 -20.00
CA ALA A 564 3.08 3.43 -20.22
C ALA A 564 1.59 3.83 -20.22
N PHE A 565 0.74 3.08 -20.94
CA PHE A 565 -0.70 3.34 -20.98
C PHE A 565 -1.37 3.11 -19.63
N LYS A 566 -1.08 2.00 -18.94
CA LYS A 566 -1.61 1.68 -17.61
C LYS A 566 -1.27 2.78 -16.62
N LYS A 567 0.01 3.19 -16.55
CA LYS A 567 0.46 4.30 -15.71
C LYS A 567 -0.29 5.60 -16.03
N ARG A 568 -0.40 5.95 -17.32
CA ARG A 568 -1.03 7.20 -17.74
C ARG A 568 -2.54 7.22 -17.50
N ALA A 569 -3.21 6.09 -17.68
CA ALA A 569 -4.63 5.94 -17.40
C ALA A 569 -4.93 6.06 -15.91
N MET A 570 -4.15 5.40 -15.04
CA MET A 570 -4.30 5.54 -13.58
C MET A 570 -4.07 6.99 -13.11
N GLN A 571 -3.14 7.72 -13.74
CA GLN A 571 -2.92 9.14 -13.44
C GLN A 571 -4.06 10.05 -13.93
N MET A 572 -4.62 9.76 -15.11
CA MET A 572 -5.64 10.59 -15.73
C MET A 572 -7.05 10.33 -15.16
N PHE A 573 -7.28 9.10 -14.68
CA PHE A 573 -8.56 8.63 -14.19
C PHE A 573 -8.42 7.97 -12.80
N PRO A 574 -8.64 8.72 -11.71
CA PRO A 574 -8.53 8.20 -10.34
C PRO A 574 -9.50 7.05 -10.02
N SER A 575 -10.57 6.87 -10.80
CA SER A 575 -11.56 5.80 -10.68
C SER A 575 -11.15 4.47 -11.34
N ALA A 576 -9.89 4.33 -11.77
CA ALA A 576 -9.41 3.12 -12.44
C ALA A 576 -9.38 1.91 -11.49
N VAL A 577 -9.92 0.78 -11.95
CA VAL A 577 -9.95 -0.51 -11.23
C VAL A 577 -9.04 -1.51 -11.94
N ILE A 578 -8.31 -2.35 -11.18
CA ILE A 578 -7.42 -3.39 -11.72
C ILE A 578 -8.21 -4.70 -11.91
N ASN A 579 -8.21 -5.24 -13.13
CA ASN A 579 -9.00 -6.40 -13.53
C ASN A 579 -8.37 -7.73 -13.07
N THR A 580 -8.47 -8.05 -11.78
CA THR A 580 -7.84 -9.26 -11.22
C THR A 580 -8.60 -10.53 -11.63
N VAL A 581 -7.89 -11.58 -12.05
CA VAL A 581 -8.51 -12.89 -12.33
C VAL A 581 -8.67 -13.67 -11.02
N VAL A 582 -9.91 -13.83 -10.59
CA VAL A 582 -10.30 -14.65 -9.43
C VAL A 582 -10.79 -16.02 -9.91
N ALA A 583 -10.52 -17.06 -9.13
CA ALA A 583 -10.69 -18.45 -9.57
C ALA A 583 -12.15 -18.96 -9.65
N GLN A 584 -13.18 -18.12 -9.54
CA GLN A 584 -14.58 -18.55 -9.68
C GLN A 584 -15.49 -17.49 -10.32
N ALA A 585 -16.32 -17.94 -11.27
CA ALA A 585 -17.61 -17.32 -11.56
C ALA A 585 -18.58 -17.72 -10.44
N THR A 586 -19.25 -16.75 -9.84
CA THR A 586 -20.08 -16.96 -8.65
C THR A 586 -21.42 -17.59 -9.04
N PRO A 587 -21.84 -18.71 -8.44
CA PRO A 587 -23.26 -19.01 -8.38
C PRO A 587 -23.95 -17.87 -7.60
N VAL A 588 -25.15 -17.49 -8.01
CA VAL A 588 -26.00 -16.58 -7.23
C VAL A 588 -26.24 -17.26 -5.88
N MET A 589 -25.49 -16.83 -4.86
CA MET A 589 -25.71 -17.26 -3.48
C MET A 589 -26.83 -16.43 -2.88
N ASN A 590 -27.66 -17.05 -2.05
CA ASN A 590 -28.41 -16.30 -1.04
C ASN A 590 -27.36 -15.68 -0.11
N ILE A 591 -27.10 -14.38 -0.28
CA ILE A 591 -26.15 -13.66 0.56
C ILE A 591 -26.78 -13.56 1.94
N ASP A 592 -26.14 -14.21 2.92
CA ASP A 592 -26.43 -13.97 4.32
C ASP A 592 -25.69 -12.67 4.72
N PRO A 593 -26.41 -11.60 5.11
CA PRO A 593 -25.79 -10.37 5.60
C PRO A 593 -24.85 -10.58 6.81
N SER A 594 -24.93 -11.72 7.52
CA SER A 594 -23.92 -12.13 8.51
C SER A 594 -22.51 -12.23 7.93
N MET A 595 -22.40 -12.45 6.62
CA MET A 595 -21.12 -12.44 5.91
C MET A 595 -20.48 -11.05 5.86
N LEU A 596 -21.24 -9.96 5.92
CA LEU A 596 -20.71 -8.58 5.95
C LEU A 596 -20.26 -8.16 7.36
N SER A 597 -20.58 -8.96 8.38
CA SER A 597 -20.23 -8.65 9.76
C SER A 597 -18.72 -8.53 9.94
N THR A 598 -18.26 -7.36 10.33
CA THR A 598 -16.86 -7.13 10.70
C THR A 598 -16.62 -7.75 12.08
N SER A 599 -15.65 -8.67 12.19
CA SER A 599 -15.19 -9.19 13.49
C SER A 599 -14.79 -8.03 14.40
N SER A 600 -15.27 -8.05 15.64
CA SER A 600 -15.24 -7.01 16.67
C SER A 600 -13.84 -6.56 17.12
N ARG A 601 -12.96 -6.13 16.21
CA ARG A 601 -11.83 -5.28 16.57
C ARG A 601 -12.37 -3.86 16.70
N VAL A 602 -12.85 -3.54 17.90
CA VAL A 602 -13.21 -2.17 18.29
C VAL A 602 -11.99 -1.31 17.98
N GLN A 603 -12.12 -0.46 16.96
CA GLN A 603 -11.10 0.53 16.68
C GLN A 603 -11.11 1.50 17.85
N HIS A 604 -9.96 1.64 18.50
CA HIS A 604 -9.72 2.63 19.53
C HIS A 604 -8.67 3.63 19.04
N TYR A 605 -8.77 4.84 19.59
CA TYR A 605 -7.81 5.89 19.36
C TYR A 605 -7.65 6.71 20.65
N THR A 606 -6.41 6.79 21.15
CA THR A 606 -6.11 7.26 22.50
C THR A 606 -5.43 8.63 22.49
N PHE A 607 -5.97 9.54 23.29
CA PHE A 607 -5.45 10.88 23.48
C PHE A 607 -5.02 11.11 24.92
N MET A 608 -3.89 11.76 25.12
CA MET A 608 -3.55 12.42 26.37
C MET A 608 -3.92 13.90 26.26
N ILE A 609 -4.74 14.39 27.18
CA ILE A 609 -5.20 15.78 27.22
C ILE A 609 -4.61 16.43 28.47
N VAL A 610 -3.89 17.53 28.29
CA VAL A 610 -3.28 18.31 29.37
C VAL A 610 -3.86 19.72 29.38
N GLY A 611 -4.38 20.16 30.51
CA GLY A 611 -5.00 21.48 30.67
C GLY A 611 -4.64 22.15 31.99
N LEU A 612 -4.93 23.44 32.12
CA LEU A 612 -4.64 24.23 33.32
C LEU A 612 -5.49 23.82 34.54
N CYS A 613 -6.66 23.23 34.32
CA CYS A 613 -7.46 22.63 35.38
C CYS A 613 -8.35 21.52 34.85
N ARG A 614 -8.94 20.74 35.76
CA ARG A 614 -9.79 19.60 35.42
C ARG A 614 -10.97 19.97 34.50
N LYS A 615 -11.55 21.17 34.67
CA LYS A 615 -12.64 21.66 33.83
C LYS A 615 -12.23 21.84 32.36
N ASN A 616 -11.02 22.33 32.09
CA ASN A 616 -10.50 22.46 30.72
C ASN A 616 -10.38 21.08 30.06
N VAL A 617 -9.86 20.11 30.81
CA VAL A 617 -9.69 18.72 30.36
C VAL A 617 -11.04 18.04 30.13
N ASP A 618 -11.98 18.12 31.07
CA ASP A 618 -13.30 17.51 30.94
C ASP A 618 -14.10 18.11 29.76
N ASN A 619 -14.02 19.44 29.57
CA ASN A 619 -14.63 20.11 28.41
C ASN A 619 -14.03 19.64 27.09
N ALA A 620 -12.70 19.55 27.02
CA ALA A 620 -12.01 19.04 25.83
C ALA A 620 -12.40 17.57 25.55
N THR A 621 -12.43 16.73 26.58
CA THR A 621 -12.86 15.33 26.47
C THR A 621 -14.29 15.20 25.93
N ALA A 622 -15.22 15.98 26.46
CA ALA A 622 -16.63 15.96 26.04
C ALA A 622 -16.77 16.44 24.58
N ASN A 623 -16.10 17.52 24.21
CA ASN A 623 -16.13 18.06 22.85
C ASN A 623 -15.47 17.12 21.84
N LEU A 624 -14.35 16.48 22.21
CA LEU A 624 -13.66 15.51 21.36
C LEU A 624 -14.56 14.29 21.06
N LYS A 625 -15.29 13.79 22.07
CA LYS A 625 -16.33 12.75 21.89
C LYS A 625 -17.46 13.23 21.00
N SER A 626 -17.98 14.43 21.26
CA SER A 626 -19.11 15.00 20.51
C SER A 626 -18.76 15.27 19.03
N LEU A 627 -17.54 15.71 18.73
CA LEU A 627 -17.07 15.97 17.36
C LEU A 627 -17.03 14.68 16.54
N TYR A 628 -16.46 13.62 17.10
CA TYR A 628 -16.46 12.30 16.45
C TYR A 628 -17.89 11.77 16.27
N GLN A 629 -18.71 11.81 17.31
CA GLN A 629 -20.11 11.35 17.26
C GLN A 629 -20.96 12.12 16.24
N ALA A 630 -20.73 13.43 16.08
CA ALA A 630 -21.45 14.26 15.12
C ALA A 630 -21.17 13.85 13.67
N GLU A 631 -20.01 13.24 13.40
CA GLU A 631 -19.63 12.73 12.08
C GLU A 631 -19.92 11.24 11.89
N CYS A 632 -20.40 10.56 12.93
CA CYS A 632 -20.92 9.21 12.81
C CYS A 632 -22.38 9.22 12.35
N THR A 633 -22.74 8.22 11.55
CA THR A 633 -24.13 7.94 11.19
C THR A 633 -24.36 6.44 11.18
N THR A 634 -25.61 6.05 11.32
CA THR A 634 -26.05 4.67 11.19
C THR A 634 -27.20 4.61 10.21
N GLN A 635 -27.07 3.76 9.19
CA GLN A 635 -28.17 3.48 8.25
C GLN A 635 -28.57 2.01 8.35
N ILE A 636 -29.85 1.74 8.08
CA ILE A 636 -30.43 0.40 8.10
C ILE A 636 -30.67 -0.05 6.66
N PHE A 637 -30.39 -1.33 6.39
CA PHE A 637 -30.80 -2.02 5.18
C PHE A 637 -31.39 -3.40 5.54
N ARG A 638 -32.20 -3.94 4.64
CA ARG A 638 -32.80 -5.27 4.78
C ARG A 638 -32.10 -6.30 3.89
N GLN A 639 -32.26 -7.58 4.21
CA GLN A 639 -31.66 -8.67 3.44
C GLN A 639 -32.09 -8.68 1.97
N ASP A 640 -33.32 -8.28 1.66
CA ASP A 640 -33.82 -8.17 0.28
C ASP A 640 -33.13 -7.06 -0.53
N GLU A 641 -32.57 -6.02 0.12
CA GLU A 641 -31.75 -5.00 -0.56
C GLU A 641 -30.36 -5.52 -0.97
N LEU A 642 -29.97 -6.73 -0.54
CA LEU A 642 -28.78 -7.43 -1.02
C LEU A 642 -29.08 -8.34 -2.23
N ALA A 643 -30.35 -8.46 -2.63
CA ALA A 643 -30.72 -9.29 -3.78
C ALA A 643 -30.06 -8.74 -5.06
N GLY A 644 -29.29 -9.59 -5.75
CA GLY A 644 -28.57 -9.21 -6.97
C GLY A 644 -27.10 -8.84 -6.76
N LEU A 645 -26.62 -8.73 -5.52
CA LEU A 645 -25.19 -8.63 -5.26
C LEU A 645 -24.49 -9.95 -5.62
N THR A 646 -23.33 -9.84 -6.25
CA THR A 646 -22.43 -10.97 -6.53
C THR A 646 -21.50 -11.20 -5.33
N GLN A 647 -20.80 -12.34 -5.28
CA GLN A 647 -19.77 -12.54 -4.24
C GLN A 647 -18.64 -11.49 -4.37
N ASP A 648 -18.37 -11.00 -5.58
CA ASP A 648 -17.41 -9.93 -5.82
C ASP A 648 -17.90 -8.61 -5.23
N ASP A 649 -19.21 -8.32 -5.31
CA ASP A 649 -19.80 -7.16 -4.64
C ASP A 649 -19.75 -7.31 -3.11
N VAL A 650 -19.96 -8.51 -2.57
CA VAL A 650 -19.81 -8.78 -1.12
C VAL A 650 -18.36 -8.64 -0.68
N ASN A 651 -17.41 -9.14 -1.47
CA ASN A 651 -15.98 -9.01 -1.18
C ASN A 651 -15.52 -7.55 -1.30
N HIS A 652 -16.04 -6.83 -2.28
CA HIS A 652 -15.83 -5.40 -2.43
C HIS A 652 -16.41 -4.64 -1.25
N LEU A 653 -17.63 -4.96 -0.82
CA LEU A 653 -18.26 -4.40 0.38
C LEU A 653 -17.44 -4.67 1.64
N LYS A 654 -16.91 -5.89 1.82
CA LYS A 654 -15.98 -6.22 2.93
C LYS A 654 -14.72 -5.38 2.92
N GLN A 655 -14.09 -5.26 1.75
CA GLN A 655 -12.89 -4.43 1.61
C GLN A 655 -13.22 -2.96 1.85
N LEU A 656 -14.37 -2.50 1.36
CA LEU A 656 -14.84 -1.13 1.51
C LEU A 656 -15.16 -0.81 2.97
N THR A 657 -15.80 -1.71 3.71
CA THR A 657 -16.07 -1.55 5.14
C THR A 657 -14.78 -1.54 5.96
N GLU A 658 -13.80 -2.38 5.63
CA GLU A 658 -12.48 -2.36 6.26
C GLU A 658 -11.72 -1.05 6.00
N VAL A 659 -11.64 -0.62 4.72
CA VAL A 659 -10.90 0.58 4.31
C VAL A 659 -11.55 1.85 4.87
N LEU A 660 -12.87 1.92 4.91
CA LEU A 660 -13.60 3.08 5.40
C LEU A 660 -13.87 3.02 6.92
N GLY A 661 -13.43 1.95 7.59
CA GLY A 661 -13.63 1.74 9.02
C GLY A 661 -15.11 1.65 9.43
N VAL A 662 -15.99 1.18 8.55
CA VAL A 662 -17.43 1.08 8.78
C VAL A 662 -17.78 -0.30 9.34
N TYR A 663 -18.71 -0.35 10.30
CA TYR A 663 -19.21 -1.58 10.87
C TYR A 663 -20.57 -1.96 10.31
N VAL A 664 -20.74 -3.26 10.07
CA VAL A 664 -22.02 -3.85 9.69
C VAL A 664 -22.43 -4.85 10.76
N LEU A 665 -23.58 -4.63 11.40
CA LEU A 665 -24.07 -5.45 12.51
C LEU A 665 -25.57 -5.71 12.34
N GLU A 666 -26.03 -6.89 12.77
CA GLU A 666 -27.46 -7.20 12.80
C GLU A 666 -28.17 -6.31 13.84
N ASP A 667 -29.32 -5.74 13.49
CA ASP A 667 -30.13 -4.97 14.41
C ASP A 667 -30.81 -5.90 15.42
N HIS A 668 -30.31 -5.90 16.66
CA HIS A 668 -30.88 -6.69 17.74
C HIS A 668 -32.36 -6.38 18.05
N PHE A 669 -32.85 -5.19 17.67
CA PHE A 669 -34.24 -4.80 17.88
C PHE A 669 -35.17 -5.17 16.70
N ASN A 670 -34.62 -5.41 15.51
CA ASN A 670 -35.37 -5.75 14.29
C ASN A 670 -34.70 -6.93 13.55
N PRO A 671 -35.05 -8.18 13.89
CA PRO A 671 -34.48 -9.38 13.25
C PRO A 671 -34.62 -9.32 11.72
N GLY A 672 -33.52 -9.57 11.00
CA GLY A 672 -33.48 -9.47 9.52
C GLY A 672 -33.18 -8.06 8.96
N CYS A 673 -33.01 -7.05 9.82
CA CYS A 673 -32.48 -5.74 9.45
C CYS A 673 -31.02 -5.61 9.91
N TRP A 674 -30.20 -4.93 9.11
CA TRP A 674 -28.78 -4.75 9.36
C TRP A 674 -28.42 -3.28 9.39
N THR A 675 -27.53 -2.92 10.30
CA THR A 675 -27.05 -1.56 10.49
C THR A 675 -25.66 -1.39 9.91
N VAL A 676 -25.44 -0.29 9.19
CA VAL A 676 -24.13 0.17 8.72
C VAL A 676 -23.79 1.42 9.52
N SER A 677 -22.77 1.35 10.39
CA SER A 677 -22.38 2.42 11.31
C SER A 677 -20.93 2.85 11.08
N GLY A 678 -20.68 4.15 11.01
CA GLY A 678 -19.35 4.69 10.73
C GLY A 678 -19.40 6.17 10.40
N LEU A 679 -18.32 6.71 9.83
CA LEU A 679 -18.31 8.09 9.34
C LEU A 679 -19.34 8.27 8.21
N LYS A 680 -20.00 9.44 8.16
CA LYS A 680 -21.07 9.75 7.20
C LYS A 680 -20.74 9.35 5.75
N ASP A 681 -19.58 9.76 5.25
CA ASP A 681 -19.14 9.47 3.90
C ASP A 681 -18.89 7.97 3.68
N GLY A 682 -18.36 7.28 4.68
CA GLY A 682 -18.12 5.84 4.65
C GLY A 682 -19.42 5.05 4.57
N VAL A 683 -20.36 5.37 5.47
CA VAL A 683 -21.70 4.76 5.48
C VAL A 683 -22.43 5.06 4.18
N HIS A 684 -22.35 6.29 3.65
CA HIS A 684 -22.98 6.63 2.38
C HIS A 684 -22.45 5.80 1.22
N GLN A 685 -21.13 5.61 1.11
CA GLN A 685 -20.51 4.80 0.06
C GLN A 685 -20.91 3.32 0.15
N VAL A 686 -20.90 2.74 1.35
CA VAL A 686 -21.33 1.35 1.57
C VAL A 686 -22.81 1.19 1.20
N MET A 687 -23.67 2.10 1.64
CA MET A 687 -25.10 2.07 1.35
C MET A 687 -25.43 2.32 -0.13
N GLN A 688 -24.61 3.10 -0.85
CA GLN A 688 -24.74 3.24 -2.30
C GLN A 688 -24.52 1.92 -3.02
N VAL A 689 -23.51 1.13 -2.62
CA VAL A 689 -23.23 -0.18 -3.23
C VAL A 689 -24.36 -1.17 -2.94
N ILE A 690 -24.85 -1.21 -1.69
CA ILE A 690 -26.00 -2.05 -1.29
C ILE A 690 -27.23 -1.69 -2.14
N ARG A 691 -27.63 -0.42 -2.18
CA ARG A 691 -28.88 0.00 -2.85
C ARG A 691 -28.82 0.03 -4.39
N LYS A 692 -27.64 0.03 -5.00
CA LYS A 692 -27.48 -0.05 -6.48
C LYS A 692 -27.88 -1.40 -7.07
N SER A 693 -27.93 -2.43 -6.23
CA SER A 693 -28.23 -3.80 -6.64
C SER A 693 -29.73 -4.13 -6.64
N ALA A 694 -30.55 -3.30 -5.99
CA ALA A 694 -32.00 -3.46 -5.86
C ALA A 694 -32.83 -2.88 -7.02
N THR A 695 -32.18 -2.41 -8.10
CA THR A 695 -32.80 -1.90 -9.35
C THR A 695 -32.15 -2.53 -10.55
#